data_AF-A0A0G4IKJ0-F1
#
_entry.id   AF-A0A0G4IKJ0-F1
#
_cell.length_a   1.000
_cell.length_b   1.000
_cell.length_c   1.000
_cell.angle_alpha   90.00
_cell.angle_beta   90.00
_cell.angle_gamma   90.00
#
_symmetry.space_group_name_H-M   'P 1'
#
loop_
_entity.id
_entity.type
_entity.pdbx_description
1 polymer ?
#
loop_
_entity_poly.entity_id
_entity_poly.type
_entity_poly.pdbx_seq_one_letter_code
_entity_poly.pdbx_strand_id
1 'polypeptide(L)'
;MEVDQEYITDESTAAAVSEYLHRFVARADVPVPLSARASKNDGFNLLRFSRDLLRGLFNGPGDDPHVQSITQSLYDALHPVTTSSDDDDELAITEQSTPDTVRRYLHRFIRAHDQSLTLNDRPFYGDTLLGLEPHSLKVLFNKRPSEEFLGSLYHALHPQTVSANTAAASAYPERDVLADDFTTPFVDPHDCLGSVATYIRQCSAAYRAQHRPFMSPYTSCVQSTLNGKSRTFRELARHHFRTVYFCFRKSGSTGYPDRTDMAINTLLKGYSSEGATPKKFSRVLSYRLGQLVYRAVKHLPDPAQSNNRRDDLQHQAEFPSQSISEVMFSNLPETHLSDDQLKDLRNSSPEIVLVVMDEARQLLTQSISGVDLFRCVRHAALLCDDFLKNNAIRISIFLVFIDTSSQIQNFSPAPHREPSARPSSVFRDAGKGPELFQPIVLRGSFDVHFASASTDLKHVDWSRLRISDDWLKTGRAGLSIARRLPEQESLEFLQLKLAGGGNSVSKGDSGAGRLANLALFLSRVAAMVYPSHPFASALVAGFMGTLLDTDLDREQCLISFMPEAMVARAAAHKWHEEDGSTFSDAIIPAVHDSILSGALNKGFIGEVIAQTLFLFACDRACTAAGKRYGSVVDVVDVLVQLLPSASSVRLAEEAVPPQMRGAMIGCGQFVNLAFKPDLRTHVQLAERHCFCALPEGFPGWDLFGPAFLPSESCGAQGGALGGEPQMEAAPSPSDSFGVVGIQVKACFGSAFSKTVKDKMTPSTALNGCFDTELLQELDRKSVLIFMNVDNVRPSAQVATLPNGRPVLRIEGLGSRCLPDNVRDALRVLLDCRLNYETFLRGKEEEQEALQPSAACDRGPYNEETIRSAWPFVVPAHRDYGSLPLRALRRIARDCGISGDYSVMTKATLLDAIRRAQQPS
;
A
#
# COMPACT_ATOMS: atom_id res chain seq x y z
N MET A 1 37.76 -33.79 4.93
CA MET A 1 38.71 -32.71 4.67
C MET A 1 39.10 -32.13 6.01
N GLU A 2 40.38 -32.23 6.37
CA GLU A 2 40.94 -31.56 7.54
C GLU A 2 40.76 -30.05 7.38
N VAL A 3 40.23 -29.38 8.40
CA VAL A 3 40.06 -27.93 8.45
C VAL A 3 41.03 -27.41 9.49
N ASP A 4 41.91 -26.50 9.08
CA ASP A 4 42.91 -25.83 9.90
C ASP A 4 42.30 -25.24 11.18
N GLN A 5 42.86 -25.59 12.34
CA GLN A 5 42.56 -24.97 13.62
C GLN A 5 43.50 -23.77 13.84
N GLU A 6 42.99 -22.56 13.72
CA GLU A 6 43.69 -21.35 14.20
C GLU A 6 43.58 -21.25 15.73
N TYR A 7 44.74 -21.13 16.41
CA TYR A 7 44.84 -20.84 17.85
C TYR A 7 45.13 -19.36 18.07
N ILE A 8 44.50 -18.75 19.08
CA ILE A 8 44.88 -17.43 19.61
C ILE A 8 46.25 -17.59 20.32
N THR A 9 47.21 -16.77 19.95
CA THR A 9 48.57 -16.72 20.53
C THR A 9 48.84 -15.38 21.23
N ASP A 10 49.91 -15.31 22.01
CA ASP A 10 50.32 -14.13 22.79
C ASP A 10 50.59 -12.85 21.95
N GLU A 11 50.67 -12.97 20.61
CA GLU A 11 50.85 -11.86 19.68
C GLU A 11 49.54 -11.44 18.97
N SER A 12 48.40 -12.03 19.33
CA SER A 12 47.12 -11.77 18.67
C SER A 12 46.55 -10.39 19.04
N THR A 13 46.24 -9.58 18.04
CA THR A 13 45.69 -8.23 18.26
C THR A 13 44.26 -8.27 18.82
N ALA A 14 43.84 -7.21 19.52
CA ALA A 14 42.47 -7.12 20.07
C ALA A 14 41.37 -7.29 19.00
N ALA A 15 41.64 -6.88 17.76
CA ALA A 15 40.75 -7.08 16.62
C ALA A 15 40.63 -8.58 16.25
N ALA A 16 41.73 -9.33 16.24
CA ALA A 16 41.73 -10.77 15.94
C ALA A 16 41.01 -11.59 17.03
N VAL A 17 41.16 -11.19 18.30
CA VAL A 17 40.44 -11.81 19.42
C VAL A 17 38.93 -11.52 19.35
N SER A 18 38.55 -10.29 18.97
CA SER A 18 37.14 -9.91 18.77
C SER A 18 36.48 -10.67 17.61
N GLU A 19 37.17 -10.80 16.47
CA GLU A 19 36.69 -11.55 15.30
C GLU A 19 36.53 -13.05 15.59
N TYR A 20 37.47 -13.65 16.33
CA TYR A 20 37.38 -15.04 16.78
C TYR A 20 36.17 -15.26 17.69
N LEU A 21 35.94 -14.38 18.67
CA LEU A 21 34.79 -14.44 19.58
C LEU A 21 33.45 -14.27 18.85
N HIS A 22 33.37 -13.37 17.86
CA HIS A 22 32.18 -13.21 17.03
C HIS A 22 31.86 -14.46 16.21
N ARG A 23 32.88 -15.13 15.64
CA ARG A 23 32.71 -16.39 14.88
C ARG A 23 32.38 -17.57 15.78
N PHE A 24 32.90 -17.60 17.02
CA PHE A 24 32.61 -18.63 18.00
C PHE A 24 31.17 -18.55 18.52
N VAL A 25 30.69 -17.33 18.84
CA VAL A 25 29.31 -17.10 19.29
C VAL A 25 28.28 -17.37 18.18
N ALA A 26 28.61 -17.07 16.92
CA ALA A 26 27.74 -17.39 15.79
C ALA A 26 27.61 -18.90 15.49
N ARG A 27 28.54 -19.73 15.99
CA ARG A 27 28.56 -21.19 15.75
C ARG A 27 28.01 -22.03 16.91
N ALA A 28 27.93 -21.47 18.13
CA ALA A 28 27.45 -22.19 19.29
C ALA A 28 25.95 -21.97 19.50
N ASP A 29 25.12 -22.82 18.91
CA ASP A 29 23.66 -22.85 19.15
C ASP A 29 23.33 -23.55 20.49
N VAL A 30 23.87 -23.03 21.60
CA VAL A 30 23.62 -23.54 22.97
C VAL A 30 23.29 -22.37 23.91
N PRO A 31 22.14 -22.40 24.63
CA PRO A 31 21.83 -21.41 25.63
C PRO A 31 22.67 -21.67 26.90
N VAL A 32 23.66 -20.82 27.18
CA VAL A 32 24.37 -20.86 28.47
C VAL A 32 23.56 -20.06 29.49
N PRO A 33 23.07 -20.67 30.59
CA PRO A 33 22.38 -19.93 31.64
C PRO A 33 23.41 -19.23 32.52
N LEU A 34 23.51 -17.90 32.41
CA LEU A 34 24.16 -17.09 33.44
C LEU A 34 23.36 -17.23 34.74
N SER A 35 23.96 -17.94 35.70
CA SER A 35 23.35 -18.35 36.96
C SER A 35 22.88 -17.16 37.82
N ALA A 36 21.57 -17.05 38.01
CA ALA A 36 20.79 -16.82 39.24
C ALA A 36 21.33 -16.03 40.47
N ARG A 37 22.34 -15.16 40.39
CA ARG A 37 22.77 -14.33 41.56
C ARG A 37 22.88 -12.81 41.32
N ALA A 38 22.57 -12.31 40.14
CA ALA A 38 22.64 -10.87 39.84
C ALA A 38 21.34 -10.07 40.13
N SER A 39 20.40 -10.59 40.93
CA SER A 39 19.10 -9.92 41.16
C SER A 39 19.01 -9.09 42.45
N LYS A 40 20.13 -8.58 42.99
CA LYS A 40 20.08 -7.82 44.26
C LYS A 40 20.93 -6.56 44.39
N ASN A 41 21.60 -6.10 43.34
CA ASN A 41 22.28 -4.79 43.38
C ASN A 41 21.71 -3.86 42.31
N ASP A 42 21.17 -2.74 42.78
CA ASP A 42 20.66 -1.62 42.01
C ASP A 42 21.74 -1.02 41.09
N GLY A 43 21.32 -0.57 39.90
CA GLY A 43 21.92 0.50 39.11
C GLY A 43 23.43 0.43 38.83
N PHE A 44 23.82 -0.11 37.68
CA PHE A 44 25.18 0.04 37.15
C PHE A 44 25.44 1.51 36.72
N ASN A 45 26.24 2.24 37.50
CA ASN A 45 26.68 3.61 37.21
C ASN A 45 27.99 3.62 36.41
N LEU A 46 27.95 4.14 35.18
CA LEU A 46 29.09 4.17 34.24
C LEU A 46 30.09 5.33 34.48
N LEU A 47 30.02 6.01 35.63
CA LEU A 47 30.78 7.25 35.84
C LEU A 47 31.99 7.18 36.78
N ARG A 48 32.27 6.07 37.47
CA ARG A 48 33.52 5.92 38.24
C ARG A 48 33.93 4.46 38.41
N PHE A 49 34.66 3.92 37.44
CA PHE A 49 35.44 2.71 37.69
C PHE A 49 36.78 3.11 38.31
N SER A 50 36.97 2.81 39.60
CA SER A 50 38.34 2.74 40.14
C SER A 50 39.03 1.50 39.58
N ARG A 51 40.36 1.51 39.48
CA ARG A 51 41.16 0.32 39.08
C ARG A 51 40.74 -0.94 39.86
N ASP A 52 40.37 -0.79 41.13
CA ASP A 52 39.97 -1.90 42.01
C ASP A 52 38.57 -2.46 41.70
N LEU A 53 37.67 -1.64 41.14
CA LEU A 53 36.35 -2.10 40.67
C LEU A 53 36.43 -2.86 39.34
N LEU A 54 37.33 -2.45 38.44
CA LEU A 54 37.58 -3.19 37.19
C LEU A 54 38.23 -4.55 37.45
N ARG A 55 39.11 -4.64 38.47
CA ARG A 55 39.68 -5.93 38.91
C ARG A 55 38.62 -6.94 39.36
N GLY A 56 37.55 -6.47 40.01
CA GLY A 56 36.46 -7.33 40.48
C GLY A 56 35.63 -7.98 39.36
N LEU A 57 35.64 -7.41 38.15
CA LEU A 57 34.88 -7.91 37.00
C LEU A 57 35.53 -9.13 36.31
N PHE A 58 36.84 -9.28 36.41
CA PHE A 58 37.58 -10.33 35.68
C PHE A 58 37.88 -11.59 36.50
N ASN A 59 37.44 -11.68 37.76
CA ASN A 59 37.48 -12.89 38.62
C ASN A 59 38.77 -13.74 38.52
N GLY A 60 39.93 -13.09 38.47
CA GLY A 60 41.25 -13.75 38.49
C GLY A 60 42.04 -13.39 39.76
N PRO A 61 43.02 -14.23 40.16
CA PRO A 61 43.91 -13.91 41.28
C PRO A 61 44.65 -12.59 41.01
N GLY A 62 44.74 -11.72 42.03
CA GLY A 62 45.18 -10.32 41.88
C GLY A 62 46.60 -10.11 41.37
N ASP A 63 47.40 -11.18 41.34
CA ASP A 63 48.79 -11.19 40.90
C ASP A 63 48.96 -11.72 39.46
N ASP A 64 47.86 -11.97 38.74
CA ASP A 64 47.90 -12.40 37.33
C ASP A 64 48.27 -11.23 36.40
N PRO A 65 49.41 -11.30 35.70
CA PRO A 65 49.91 -10.20 34.86
C PRO A 65 49.01 -9.94 33.64
N HIS A 66 48.25 -10.93 33.15
CA HIS A 66 47.32 -10.74 32.04
C HIS A 66 46.08 -9.94 32.49
N VAL A 67 45.57 -10.23 33.69
CA VAL A 67 44.43 -9.48 34.25
C VAL A 67 44.85 -8.04 34.54
N GLN A 68 46.06 -7.82 35.03
CA GLN A 68 46.60 -6.48 35.27
C GLN A 68 46.78 -5.69 33.97
N SER A 69 47.33 -6.31 32.92
CA SER A 69 47.50 -5.68 31.61
C SER A 69 46.17 -5.30 30.96
N ILE A 70 45.19 -6.21 30.97
CA ILE A 70 43.86 -5.95 30.40
C ILE A 70 43.13 -4.87 31.18
N THR A 71 43.17 -4.93 32.52
CA THR A 71 42.58 -3.90 33.39
C THR A 71 43.22 -2.54 33.13
N GLN A 72 44.53 -2.51 32.89
CA GLN A 72 45.26 -1.28 32.62
C GLN A 72 44.93 -0.68 31.27
N SER A 73 44.91 -1.49 30.20
CA SER A 73 44.53 -1.03 28.87
C SER A 73 43.08 -0.53 28.83
N LEU A 74 42.16 -1.15 29.57
CA LEU A 74 40.78 -0.67 29.71
C LEU A 74 40.69 0.64 30.50
N TYR A 75 41.46 0.78 31.58
CA TYR A 75 41.52 2.02 32.35
C TYR A 75 42.05 3.18 31.50
N ASP A 76 43.12 2.94 30.74
CA ASP A 76 43.76 3.96 29.89
C ASP A 76 42.90 4.31 28.65
N ALA A 77 42.12 3.36 28.13
CA ALA A 77 41.16 3.61 27.06
C ALA A 77 39.95 4.44 27.51
N LEU A 78 39.54 4.28 28.77
CA LEU A 78 38.43 5.04 29.37
C LEU A 78 38.88 6.41 29.91
N HIS A 79 40.17 6.58 30.21
CA HIS A 79 40.77 7.79 30.76
C HIS A 79 42.09 8.13 30.04
N PRO A 80 42.03 8.60 28.77
CA PRO A 80 43.23 8.93 28.03
C PRO A 80 43.98 10.09 28.71
N VAL A 81 45.20 9.82 29.18
CA VAL A 81 46.11 10.84 29.73
C VAL A 81 46.65 11.66 28.56
N THR A 82 46.32 12.96 28.51
CA THR A 82 46.93 13.90 27.56
C THR A 82 48.27 14.38 28.10
N THR A 83 49.37 13.90 27.50
CA THR A 83 50.70 14.50 27.66
C THR A 83 50.93 15.52 26.54
N SER A 84 50.31 16.68 26.62
CA SER A 84 50.82 17.91 25.99
C SER A 84 50.02 19.12 26.46
N SER A 85 50.74 20.08 27.01
CA SER A 85 50.29 21.39 27.42
C SER A 85 49.82 22.23 26.24
N ASP A 86 48.58 22.70 26.32
CA ASP A 86 48.11 24.08 26.13
C ASP A 86 46.77 24.08 25.39
N ASP A 87 45.74 24.50 26.14
CA ASP A 87 44.34 24.72 25.77
C ASP A 87 43.55 23.52 25.21
N ASP A 88 43.14 22.63 26.12
CA ASP A 88 42.03 21.70 25.85
C ASP A 88 41.14 21.60 27.10
N ASP A 89 39.93 22.15 27.01
CA ASP A 89 38.85 21.98 27.98
C ASP A 89 38.67 20.48 28.30
N GLU A 90 38.65 20.15 29.59
CA GLU A 90 38.16 18.87 30.08
C GLU A 90 36.77 18.63 29.49
N LEU A 91 36.67 17.76 28.48
CA LEU A 91 35.39 17.31 27.91
C LEU A 91 34.74 16.30 28.87
N ALA A 92 34.57 16.70 30.12
CA ALA A 92 33.70 16.04 31.08
C ALA A 92 32.27 16.52 30.82
N ILE A 93 31.35 15.59 30.54
CA ILE A 93 29.92 15.90 30.56
C ILE A 93 29.55 16.23 32.02
N THR A 94 29.26 17.48 32.30
CA THR A 94 28.82 17.98 33.62
C THR A 94 27.35 18.38 33.57
N GLU A 95 26.77 18.68 34.73
CA GLU A 95 25.39 19.21 34.82
C GLU A 95 25.19 20.55 34.08
N GLN A 96 26.26 21.19 33.61
CA GLN A 96 26.24 22.48 32.90
C GLN A 96 26.56 22.34 31.40
N SER A 97 26.80 21.12 30.88
CA SER A 97 27.18 20.92 29.48
C SER A 97 26.06 21.30 28.52
N THR A 98 26.39 22.07 27.48
CA THR A 98 25.45 22.44 26.41
C THR A 98 25.20 21.26 25.45
N PRO A 99 24.05 21.23 24.74
CA PRO A 99 23.77 20.18 23.75
C PRO A 99 24.87 19.99 22.69
N ASP A 100 25.50 21.09 22.28
CA ASP A 100 26.59 21.07 21.30
C ASP A 100 27.89 20.44 21.86
N THR A 101 28.16 20.64 23.15
CA THR A 101 29.29 20.01 23.87
C THR A 101 29.09 18.50 23.95
N VAL A 102 27.87 18.05 24.29
CA VAL A 102 27.51 16.63 24.33
C VAL A 102 27.58 16.01 22.93
N ARG A 103 27.11 16.72 21.89
CA ARG A 103 27.24 16.29 20.49
C ARG A 103 28.70 16.08 20.09
N ARG A 104 29.59 17.03 20.39
CA ARG A 104 31.03 16.94 20.04
C ARG A 104 31.70 15.76 20.74
N TYR A 105 31.38 15.51 22.00
CA TYR A 105 31.84 14.33 22.74
C TYR A 105 31.40 13.03 22.07
N LEU A 106 30.10 12.89 21.75
CA LEU A 106 29.54 11.70 21.13
C LEU A 106 30.14 11.43 19.74
N HIS A 107 30.32 12.46 18.91
CA HIS A 107 30.98 12.31 17.61
C HIS A 107 32.44 11.86 17.71
N ARG A 108 33.19 12.34 18.71
CA ARG A 108 34.58 11.92 18.95
C ARG A 108 34.64 10.47 19.42
N PHE A 109 33.72 10.07 20.30
CA PHE A 109 33.59 8.69 20.76
C PHE A 109 33.24 7.73 19.61
N ILE A 110 32.28 8.10 18.76
CA ILE A 110 31.84 7.33 17.59
C ILE A 110 32.98 7.13 16.58
N ARG A 111 33.71 8.19 16.23
CA ARG A 111 34.85 8.11 15.31
C ARG A 111 35.96 7.20 15.82
N ALA A 112 36.13 7.09 17.12
CA ALA A 112 37.16 6.25 17.72
C ALA A 112 36.76 4.76 17.79
N HIS A 113 35.47 4.42 17.66
CA HIS A 113 34.96 3.07 17.90
C HIS A 113 34.12 2.47 16.76
N ASP A 114 33.98 3.19 15.63
CA ASP A 114 33.32 2.74 14.39
C ASP A 114 31.89 2.19 14.59
N GLN A 115 31.09 2.86 15.42
CA GLN A 115 29.69 2.47 15.73
C GLN A 115 28.64 3.44 15.16
N SER A 116 27.50 2.92 14.70
CA SER A 116 26.33 3.69 14.27
C SER A 116 25.43 4.09 15.45
N LEU A 117 24.81 5.28 15.38
CA LEU A 117 23.96 5.83 16.45
C LEU A 117 22.50 5.89 16.02
N THR A 118 21.62 5.18 16.74
CA THR A 118 20.16 5.19 16.55
C THR A 118 19.46 5.65 17.84
N LEU A 119 18.54 6.63 17.73
CA LEU A 119 17.71 7.14 18.83
C LEU A 119 16.30 6.55 18.75
N ASN A 120 15.71 6.20 19.90
CA ASN A 120 14.37 5.61 20.02
C ASN A 120 13.48 6.48 20.92
N ASP A 121 12.33 6.94 20.41
CA ASP A 121 11.46 7.96 21.03
C ASP A 121 10.35 7.41 21.95
N ARG A 122 10.62 6.44 22.84
CA ARG A 122 9.60 5.99 23.82
C ARG A 122 9.91 6.48 25.24
N PRO A 123 8.99 7.22 25.89
CA PRO A 123 9.11 7.51 27.31
C PRO A 123 8.70 6.28 28.15
N PHE A 124 9.61 5.78 28.98
CA PHE A 124 9.27 4.92 30.11
C PHE A 124 9.18 5.80 31.38
N TYR A 125 8.22 5.49 32.26
CA TYR A 125 8.12 6.13 33.58
C TYR A 125 9.19 5.54 34.52
N GLY A 126 10.06 6.40 35.07
CA GLY A 126 11.21 6.05 35.92
C GLY A 126 12.54 6.15 35.15
N ASP A 127 13.57 6.74 35.77
CA ASP A 127 14.93 7.02 35.26
C ASP A 127 15.19 6.65 33.79
N THR A 128 15.21 7.68 32.93
CA THR A 128 15.15 7.51 31.47
C THR A 128 16.36 6.76 30.91
N LEU A 129 16.08 5.60 30.32
CA LEU A 129 16.99 4.79 29.49
C LEU A 129 16.87 5.24 28.02
N LEU A 130 18.00 5.55 27.36
CA LEU A 130 18.09 5.59 25.90
C LEU A 130 18.74 4.29 25.42
N GLY A 131 18.02 3.53 24.58
CA GLY A 131 18.58 2.41 23.82
C GLY A 131 17.64 1.20 23.75
N LEU A 132 17.37 0.74 22.54
CA LEU A 132 16.82 -0.59 22.26
C LEU A 132 17.54 -1.14 21.03
N GLU A 133 18.65 -1.83 21.26
CA GLU A 133 19.27 -2.94 20.50
C GLU A 133 20.64 -3.27 21.15
N PRO A 134 21.16 -4.51 21.05
CA PRO A 134 22.41 -4.95 21.69
C PRO A 134 23.67 -4.19 21.26
N HIS A 135 23.59 -3.38 20.21
CA HIS A 135 24.73 -2.66 19.59
C HIS A 135 24.58 -1.12 19.62
N SER A 136 23.76 -0.57 20.54
CA SER A 136 23.50 0.88 20.63
C SER A 136 24.19 1.54 21.84
N LEU A 137 24.80 2.72 21.61
CA LEU A 137 25.42 3.55 22.65
C LEU A 137 24.35 4.18 23.56
N LYS A 138 24.43 3.95 24.87
CA LYS A 138 23.45 4.45 25.85
C LYS A 138 24.01 5.64 26.63
N VAL A 139 23.30 6.77 26.61
CA VAL A 139 23.65 7.96 27.41
C VAL A 139 22.70 8.04 28.61
N LEU A 140 23.27 7.95 29.82
CA LEU A 140 22.55 8.04 31.09
C LEU A 140 22.71 9.44 31.68
N PHE A 141 21.60 10.06 32.08
CA PHE A 141 21.60 11.35 32.77
C PHE A 141 21.28 11.14 34.26
N ASN A 142 22.04 11.78 35.15
CA ASN A 142 21.83 11.67 36.61
C ASN A 142 20.50 12.30 37.09
N LYS A 143 19.90 13.19 36.28
CA LYS A 143 18.57 13.78 36.47
C LYS A 143 17.91 13.98 35.11
N ARG A 144 16.57 13.92 35.05
CA ARG A 144 15.82 14.13 33.80
C ARG A 144 16.13 15.52 33.21
N PRO A 145 16.72 15.62 32.01
CA PRO A 145 16.93 16.91 31.37
C PRO A 145 15.60 17.56 31.00
N SER A 146 15.56 18.89 30.83
CA SER A 146 14.36 19.57 30.35
C SER A 146 13.99 19.08 28.94
N GLU A 147 12.70 19.07 28.59
CA GLU A 147 12.28 18.69 27.22
C GLU A 147 12.89 19.62 26.15
N GLU A 148 13.11 20.88 26.50
CA GLU A 148 13.80 21.86 25.65
C GLU A 148 15.27 21.48 25.39
N PHE A 149 15.98 20.96 26.39
CA PHE A 149 17.34 20.46 26.23
C PHE A 149 17.37 19.18 25.38
N LEU A 150 16.46 18.24 25.61
CA LEU A 150 16.36 17.00 24.82
C LEU A 150 16.00 17.29 23.35
N GLY A 151 15.06 18.20 23.12
CA GLY A 151 14.72 18.68 21.79
C GLY A 151 15.91 19.35 21.10
N SER A 152 16.63 20.23 21.81
CA SER A 152 17.82 20.90 21.27
C SER A 152 18.96 19.94 20.96
N LEU A 153 19.18 18.93 21.81
CA LEU A 153 20.18 17.88 21.60
C LEU A 153 19.82 17.00 20.41
N TYR A 154 18.55 16.61 20.28
CA TYR A 154 18.04 15.88 19.13
C TYR A 154 18.24 16.69 17.83
N HIS A 155 17.88 17.98 17.83
CA HIS A 155 18.10 18.87 16.70
C HIS A 155 19.58 19.03 16.34
N ALA A 156 20.46 19.13 17.33
CA ALA A 156 21.90 19.22 17.12
C ALA A 156 22.50 17.92 16.56
N LEU A 157 22.01 16.76 17.00
CA LEU A 157 22.46 15.44 16.55
C LEU A 157 21.93 15.08 15.15
N HIS A 158 20.77 15.60 14.74
CA HIS A 158 20.13 15.27 13.47
C HIS A 158 19.74 16.52 12.65
N PRO A 159 20.71 17.34 12.22
CA PRO A 159 20.42 18.56 11.47
C PRO A 159 19.70 18.31 10.13
N GLN A 160 19.89 17.13 9.52
CA GLN A 160 19.22 16.76 8.26
C GLN A 160 17.75 16.34 8.44
N THR A 161 17.35 15.71 9.55
CA THR A 161 15.93 15.41 9.83
C THR A 161 15.13 16.65 10.18
N VAL A 162 15.76 17.72 10.69
CA VAL A 162 15.08 19.01 10.90
C VAL A 162 14.76 19.68 9.58
N SER A 163 15.71 19.70 8.63
CA SER A 163 15.46 20.15 7.25
C SER A 163 14.39 19.29 6.56
N ALA A 164 14.44 17.96 6.70
CA ALA A 164 13.44 17.05 6.13
C ALA A 164 12.06 17.17 6.80
N ASN A 165 11.97 17.39 8.12
CA ASN A 165 10.69 17.60 8.82
C ASN A 165 10.07 18.97 8.52
N THR A 166 10.89 20.00 8.32
CA THR A 166 10.42 21.34 7.92
C THR A 166 9.96 21.34 6.46
N ALA A 167 10.68 20.64 5.58
CA ALA A 167 10.28 20.41 4.19
C ALA A 167 9.05 19.47 4.07
N ALA A 168 8.95 18.43 4.90
CA ALA A 168 7.80 17.53 4.92
C ALA A 168 6.55 18.23 5.48
N ALA A 169 6.69 19.17 6.42
CA ALA A 169 5.59 19.98 6.91
C ALA A 169 5.13 21.03 5.87
N SER A 170 6.03 21.63 5.09
CA SER A 170 5.68 22.53 3.99
C SER A 170 5.08 21.81 2.78
N ALA A 171 5.37 20.52 2.59
CA ALA A 171 4.81 19.72 1.49
C ALA A 171 3.34 19.30 1.72
N TYR A 172 2.75 19.55 2.90
CA TYR A 172 1.33 19.29 3.10
C TYR A 172 0.50 20.47 2.60
N PRO A 173 -0.56 20.22 1.79
CA PRO A 173 -1.49 21.25 1.38
C PRO A 173 -2.10 21.98 2.57
N GLU A 174 -2.33 23.28 2.39
CA GLU A 174 -3.07 24.09 3.34
C GLU A 174 -4.51 23.55 3.54
N ARG A 175 -5.08 23.83 4.71
CA ARG A 175 -6.42 23.35 5.09
C ARG A 175 -7.50 23.75 4.09
N ASP A 176 -7.43 24.96 3.54
CA ASP A 176 -8.42 25.49 2.61
C ASP A 176 -8.43 24.70 1.30
N VAL A 177 -7.24 24.32 0.80
CA VAL A 177 -7.11 23.45 -0.38
C VAL A 177 -7.76 22.08 -0.13
N LEU A 178 -7.57 21.52 1.07
CA LEU A 178 -8.17 20.24 1.45
C LEU A 178 -9.70 20.33 1.58
N ALA A 179 -10.22 21.42 2.14
CA ALA A 179 -11.66 21.65 2.29
C ALA A 179 -12.34 21.87 0.93
N ASP A 180 -11.74 22.66 0.05
CA ASP A 180 -12.24 22.90 -1.30
C ASP A 180 -12.19 21.64 -2.17
N ASP A 181 -11.16 20.81 -1.99
CA ASP A 181 -11.11 19.51 -2.66
C ASP A 181 -12.28 18.63 -2.22
N PHE A 182 -12.57 18.64 -0.92
CA PHE A 182 -13.66 17.91 -0.33
C PHE A 182 -15.04 18.42 -0.79
N THR A 183 -15.19 19.58 -1.45
CA THR A 183 -16.46 20.03 -2.04
C THR A 183 -16.58 19.78 -3.55
N THR A 184 -15.51 19.36 -4.23
CA THR A 184 -15.52 19.01 -5.67
C THR A 184 -16.65 18.02 -5.98
N PRO A 185 -17.41 18.14 -7.09
CA PRO A 185 -18.48 17.20 -7.43
C PRO A 185 -18.03 15.74 -7.37
N PHE A 186 -18.84 14.90 -6.72
CA PHE A 186 -18.59 13.46 -6.60
C PHE A 186 -19.35 12.74 -7.71
N VAL A 187 -18.64 12.36 -8.78
CA VAL A 187 -19.19 11.48 -9.81
C VAL A 187 -18.98 10.05 -9.33
N ASP A 188 -20.03 9.24 -9.31
CA ASP A 188 -19.95 7.84 -8.89
C ASP A 188 -20.05 6.89 -10.10
N PRO A 189 -19.01 6.79 -10.95
CA PRO A 189 -19.07 6.01 -12.19
C PRO A 189 -19.20 4.50 -11.95
N HIS A 190 -18.98 4.04 -10.72
CA HIS A 190 -18.93 2.63 -10.35
C HIS A 190 -20.00 2.22 -9.34
N ASP A 191 -20.99 3.08 -9.06
CA ASP A 191 -22.03 2.88 -8.04
C ASP A 191 -21.43 2.43 -6.68
N CYS A 192 -20.32 3.06 -6.31
CA CYS A 192 -19.62 2.81 -5.05
C CYS A 192 -20.53 3.10 -3.86
N LEU A 193 -21.31 4.18 -3.90
CA LEU A 193 -22.22 4.57 -2.82
C LEU A 193 -23.36 3.55 -2.66
N GLY A 194 -23.99 3.15 -3.77
CA GLY A 194 -25.05 2.15 -3.76
C GLY A 194 -24.56 0.79 -3.25
N SER A 195 -23.37 0.36 -3.69
CA SER A 195 -22.73 -0.88 -3.24
C SER A 195 -22.43 -0.88 -1.73
N VAL A 196 -21.78 0.17 -1.21
CA VAL A 196 -21.46 0.28 0.22
C VAL A 196 -22.75 0.39 1.06
N ALA A 197 -23.74 1.16 0.61
CA ALA A 197 -25.01 1.27 1.31
C ALA A 197 -25.76 -0.07 1.37
N THR A 198 -25.75 -0.82 0.28
CA THR A 198 -26.34 -2.16 0.22
C THR A 198 -25.64 -3.11 1.18
N TYR A 199 -24.31 -3.10 1.21
CA TYR A 199 -23.52 -3.91 2.14
C TYR A 199 -23.85 -3.59 3.61
N ILE A 200 -23.91 -2.32 3.99
CA ILE A 200 -24.26 -1.88 5.35
C ILE A 200 -25.68 -2.36 5.72
N ARG A 201 -26.64 -2.24 4.81
CA ARG A 201 -28.02 -2.73 5.04
C ARG A 201 -28.05 -4.24 5.26
N GLN A 202 -27.31 -5.00 4.45
CA GLN A 202 -27.20 -6.45 4.60
C GLN A 202 -26.56 -6.84 5.94
N CYS A 203 -25.49 -6.14 6.36
CA CYS A 203 -24.85 -6.38 7.65
C CYS A 203 -25.80 -6.10 8.82
N SER A 204 -26.49 -4.95 8.81
CA SER A 204 -27.47 -4.61 9.85
C SER A 204 -28.64 -5.60 9.90
N ALA A 205 -29.17 -6.00 8.74
CA ALA A 205 -30.23 -7.00 8.67
C ALA A 205 -29.78 -8.37 9.19
N ALA A 206 -28.58 -8.83 8.79
CA ALA A 206 -28.00 -10.09 9.25
C ALA A 206 -27.77 -10.07 10.77
N TYR A 207 -27.23 -8.98 11.31
CA TYR A 207 -27.05 -8.77 12.75
C TYR A 207 -28.38 -8.89 13.50
N ARG A 208 -29.43 -8.22 13.02
CA ARG A 208 -30.74 -8.22 13.70
C ARG A 208 -31.47 -9.55 13.62
N ALA A 209 -31.35 -10.26 12.51
CA ALA A 209 -31.95 -11.57 12.28
C ALA A 209 -31.24 -12.68 13.06
N GLN A 210 -29.91 -12.68 13.02
CA GLN A 210 -29.06 -13.71 13.61
C GLN A 210 -28.10 -13.03 14.58
N HIS A 211 -28.60 -12.60 15.73
CA HIS A 211 -27.78 -11.88 16.72
C HIS A 211 -26.63 -12.72 17.33
N ARG A 212 -26.57 -14.02 17.02
CA ARG A 212 -25.72 -15.00 17.72
C ARG A 212 -24.48 -15.54 16.99
N PRO A 213 -24.20 -15.29 15.70
CA PRO A 213 -22.83 -15.32 15.21
C PRO A 213 -22.15 -13.97 15.44
N PHE A 214 -22.81 -12.81 15.30
CA PHE A 214 -22.08 -11.53 15.21
C PHE A 214 -21.78 -10.87 16.55
N MET A 215 -20.59 -10.28 16.68
CA MET A 215 -20.15 -9.71 17.96
C MET A 215 -20.77 -8.34 18.31
N SER A 216 -21.03 -7.48 17.32
CA SER A 216 -21.55 -6.11 17.49
C SER A 216 -21.95 -5.55 16.11
N PRO A 217 -22.88 -4.58 15.99
CA PRO A 217 -23.32 -4.05 14.70
C PRO A 217 -22.29 -3.05 14.15
N TYR A 218 -21.14 -3.56 13.69
CA TYR A 218 -20.08 -2.71 13.16
C TYR A 218 -19.29 -3.36 12.02
N THR A 219 -18.70 -2.52 11.18
CA THR A 219 -17.62 -2.92 10.28
C THR A 219 -16.51 -1.86 10.28
N SER A 220 -15.41 -2.12 9.59
CA SER A 220 -14.36 -1.15 9.31
C SER A 220 -14.29 -0.85 7.82
N CYS A 221 -13.97 0.38 7.44
CA CYS A 221 -13.58 0.74 6.09
C CYS A 221 -12.05 0.81 6.00
N VAL A 222 -11.46 -0.05 5.17
CA VAL A 222 -10.01 -0.17 5.04
C VAL A 222 -9.60 0.13 3.61
N GLN A 223 -8.74 1.14 3.45
CA GLN A 223 -8.06 1.45 2.21
C GLN A 223 -6.91 2.43 2.51
N SER A 224 -5.90 2.53 1.64
CA SER A 224 -4.80 3.48 1.81
C SER A 224 -5.25 4.94 1.79
N THR A 225 -4.33 5.84 2.18
CA THR A 225 -4.55 7.30 2.14
C THR A 225 -5.01 7.79 0.77
N LEU A 226 -5.71 8.93 0.74
CA LEU A 226 -6.22 9.58 -0.48
C LEU A 226 -7.27 8.79 -1.29
N ASN A 227 -7.71 7.60 -0.85
CA ASN A 227 -8.81 6.88 -1.51
C ASN A 227 -10.21 7.44 -1.27
N GLY A 228 -10.32 8.62 -0.64
CA GLY A 228 -11.61 9.28 -0.42
C GLY A 228 -12.49 8.61 0.64
N LYS A 229 -11.94 7.86 1.61
CA LYS A 229 -12.73 7.19 2.65
C LYS A 229 -13.74 8.13 3.34
N SER A 230 -13.25 9.22 3.94
CA SER A 230 -14.10 10.21 4.61
C SER A 230 -15.09 10.84 3.62
N ARG A 231 -14.67 11.06 2.37
CA ARG A 231 -15.52 11.62 1.31
C ARG A 231 -16.69 10.69 0.97
N THR A 232 -16.43 9.41 0.75
CA THR A 232 -17.45 8.38 0.50
C THR A 232 -18.49 8.36 1.61
N PHE A 233 -18.08 8.39 2.88
CA PHE A 233 -19.03 8.37 4.00
C PHE A 233 -19.81 9.68 4.15
N ARG A 234 -19.26 10.82 3.71
CA ARG A 234 -20.04 12.06 3.64
C ARG A 234 -21.12 11.97 2.55
N GLU A 235 -20.80 11.43 1.38
CA GLU A 235 -21.81 11.26 0.33
C GLU A 235 -22.87 10.20 0.72
N LEU A 236 -22.48 9.13 1.43
CA LEU A 236 -23.44 8.20 2.04
C LEU A 236 -24.37 8.91 3.04
N ALA A 237 -23.85 9.86 3.82
CA ALA A 237 -24.65 10.66 4.75
C ALA A 237 -25.69 11.56 4.04
N ARG A 238 -25.40 11.98 2.81
CA ARG A 238 -26.30 12.80 1.98
C ARG A 238 -27.34 11.99 1.24
N HIS A 239 -26.99 10.78 0.81
CA HIS A 239 -27.79 10.03 -0.15
C HIS A 239 -28.45 8.77 0.42
N HIS A 240 -27.97 8.22 1.55
CA HIS A 240 -28.40 6.90 2.00
C HIS A 240 -28.74 6.77 3.48
N PHE A 241 -28.03 7.45 4.39
CA PHE A 241 -28.23 7.26 5.84
C PHE A 241 -28.16 8.56 6.63
N ARG A 242 -29.03 8.70 7.64
CA ARG A 242 -28.78 9.66 8.72
C ARG A 242 -27.49 9.25 9.43
N THR A 243 -26.48 10.10 9.34
CA THR A 243 -25.13 9.76 9.78
C THR A 243 -24.66 10.68 10.89
N VAL A 244 -24.16 10.09 11.99
CA VAL A 244 -23.47 10.78 13.08
C VAL A 244 -21.97 10.57 12.89
N TYR A 245 -21.25 11.63 12.57
CA TYR A 245 -19.83 11.59 12.24
C TYR A 245 -18.93 12.07 13.40
N PHE A 246 -17.85 11.34 13.62
CA PHE A 246 -16.78 11.67 14.56
C PHE A 246 -15.44 11.59 13.82
N CYS A 247 -14.58 12.60 13.95
CA CYS A 247 -13.20 12.57 13.46
C CYS A 247 -12.23 12.67 14.64
N PHE A 248 -11.58 11.56 14.96
CA PHE A 248 -10.70 11.43 16.13
C PHE A 248 -9.27 11.94 15.91
N ARG A 249 -8.97 12.60 14.78
CA ARG A 249 -7.61 13.06 14.44
C ARG A 249 -6.95 13.82 15.61
N LYS A 250 -5.63 13.71 15.79
CA LYS A 250 -4.91 14.40 16.88
C LYS A 250 -5.20 15.91 16.87
N SER A 251 -5.26 16.50 18.07
CA SER A 251 -5.39 17.96 18.21
C SER A 251 -4.23 18.67 17.51
N GLY A 252 -4.51 19.78 16.82
CA GLY A 252 -3.52 20.53 16.04
C GLY A 252 -3.14 19.90 14.68
N SER A 253 -3.81 18.83 14.24
CA SER A 253 -3.52 18.26 12.93
C SER A 253 -4.06 19.14 11.78
N THR A 254 -3.26 19.27 10.71
CA THR A 254 -3.56 20.08 9.52
C THR A 254 -4.42 19.37 8.46
N GLY A 255 -4.73 18.09 8.64
CA GLY A 255 -5.55 17.35 7.66
C GLY A 255 -7.02 17.78 7.69
N TYR A 256 -7.79 17.33 6.68
CA TYR A 256 -9.25 17.44 6.62
C TYR A 256 -9.92 16.05 6.44
N PRO A 257 -11.16 15.79 6.94
CA PRO A 257 -12.02 16.63 7.78
C PRO A 257 -11.43 16.93 9.15
N ASP A 258 -11.81 18.06 9.75
CA ASP A 258 -11.26 18.49 11.05
C ASP A 258 -11.65 17.57 12.21
N ARG A 259 -10.88 17.63 13.30
CA ARG A 259 -11.19 16.94 14.55
C ARG A 259 -12.54 17.44 15.11
N THR A 260 -13.42 16.51 15.47
CA THR A 260 -14.74 16.85 16.05
C THR A 260 -14.69 16.94 17.57
N ASP A 261 -14.06 17.99 18.11
CA ASP A 261 -13.76 18.08 19.55
C ASP A 261 -14.99 18.01 20.45
N MET A 262 -16.05 18.76 20.15
CA MET A 262 -17.29 18.71 20.94
C MET A 262 -17.89 17.31 20.96
N ALA A 263 -17.97 16.66 19.80
CA ALA A 263 -18.53 15.33 19.66
C ALA A 263 -17.73 14.30 20.47
N ILE A 264 -16.40 14.36 20.38
CA ILE A 264 -15.48 13.44 21.07
C ILE A 264 -15.52 13.67 22.58
N ASN A 265 -15.41 14.92 23.02
CA ASN A 265 -15.35 15.27 24.42
C ASN A 265 -16.65 14.92 25.14
N THR A 266 -17.81 15.07 24.49
CA THR A 266 -19.08 14.61 25.06
C THR A 266 -19.20 13.09 25.03
N LEU A 267 -18.92 12.44 23.88
CA LEU A 267 -19.09 11.00 23.72
C LEU A 267 -18.22 10.23 24.72
N LEU A 268 -16.94 10.60 24.84
CA LEU A 268 -15.96 9.92 25.68
C LEU A 268 -15.86 10.47 27.11
N LYS A 269 -16.67 11.47 27.50
CA LYS A 269 -16.61 12.09 28.84
C LYS A 269 -16.58 11.03 29.96
N GLY A 270 -15.61 11.17 30.86
CA GLY A 270 -15.46 10.29 32.03
C GLY A 270 -14.72 8.98 31.78
N TYR A 271 -14.10 8.77 30.60
CA TYR A 271 -13.29 7.57 30.37
C TYR A 271 -12.04 7.49 31.27
N SER A 272 -11.46 8.65 31.62
CA SER A 272 -10.30 8.77 32.51
C SER A 272 -10.66 9.04 33.98
N SER A 273 -11.93 8.90 34.39
CA SER A 273 -12.31 9.17 35.77
C SER A 273 -11.81 8.08 36.73
N GLU A 274 -11.49 8.48 37.96
CA GLU A 274 -11.09 7.57 39.02
C GLU A 274 -12.21 6.57 39.32
N GLY A 275 -11.91 5.26 39.25
CA GLY A 275 -12.90 4.18 39.41
C GLY A 275 -13.71 3.83 38.15
N ALA A 276 -13.38 4.40 36.98
CA ALA A 276 -13.92 3.96 35.71
C ALA A 276 -13.55 2.49 35.43
N THR A 277 -14.54 1.68 35.10
CA THR A 277 -14.34 0.31 34.64
C THR A 277 -14.89 0.19 33.22
N PRO A 278 -14.34 -0.69 32.36
CA PRO A 278 -14.82 -0.86 30.99
C PRO A 278 -16.34 -1.09 30.91
N LYS A 279 -16.88 -1.92 31.81
CA LYS A 279 -18.31 -2.23 31.88
C LYS A 279 -19.17 -1.00 32.22
N LYS A 280 -18.78 -0.22 33.24
CA LYS A 280 -19.51 1.00 33.63
C LYS A 280 -19.45 2.03 32.50
N PHE A 281 -18.26 2.22 31.91
CA PHE A 281 -18.05 3.18 30.84
C PHE A 281 -18.83 2.81 29.58
N SER A 282 -18.77 1.55 29.12
CA SER A 282 -19.57 1.07 27.98
C SER A 282 -21.07 1.25 28.20
N ARG A 283 -21.56 1.09 29.43
CA ARG A 283 -22.98 1.31 29.76
C ARG A 283 -23.36 2.79 29.61
N VAL A 284 -22.58 3.70 30.19
CA VAL A 284 -22.80 5.16 30.00
C VAL A 284 -22.71 5.54 28.53
N LEU A 285 -21.73 5.00 27.81
CA LEU A 285 -21.56 5.23 26.39
C LEU A 285 -22.76 4.73 25.58
N SER A 286 -23.36 3.59 25.96
CA SER A 286 -24.58 3.08 25.29
C SER A 286 -25.76 4.04 25.43
N TYR A 287 -25.87 4.76 26.55
CA TYR A 287 -26.90 5.78 26.78
C TYR A 287 -26.70 6.97 25.86
N ARG A 288 -25.46 7.46 25.76
CA ARG A 288 -25.09 8.55 24.85
C ARG A 288 -25.33 8.17 23.39
N LEU A 289 -25.00 6.94 22.99
CA LEU A 289 -25.31 6.43 21.65
C LEU A 289 -26.82 6.38 21.38
N GLY A 290 -27.63 5.92 22.34
CA GLY A 290 -29.09 5.93 22.20
C GLY A 290 -29.66 7.35 22.05
N GLN A 291 -29.14 8.31 22.81
CA GLN A 291 -29.51 9.73 22.69
C GLN A 291 -29.11 10.32 21.33
N LEU A 292 -27.94 9.93 20.80
CA LEU A 292 -27.51 10.33 19.46
C LEU A 292 -28.40 9.73 18.36
N VAL A 293 -28.84 8.47 18.50
CA VAL A 293 -29.83 7.86 17.59
C VAL A 293 -31.12 8.66 17.59
N TYR A 294 -31.65 9.01 18.77
CA TYR A 294 -32.85 9.85 18.87
C TYR A 294 -32.67 11.21 18.18
N ARG A 295 -31.57 11.91 18.49
CA ARG A 295 -31.27 13.23 17.91
C ARG A 295 -31.06 13.15 16.40
N ALA A 296 -30.42 12.10 15.90
CA ALA A 296 -30.24 11.88 14.47
C ALA A 296 -31.59 11.79 13.75
N VAL A 297 -32.49 10.92 14.21
CA VAL A 297 -33.82 10.71 13.61
C VAL A 297 -34.65 12.00 13.63
N LYS A 298 -34.56 12.75 14.73
CA LYS A 298 -35.34 13.98 14.93
C LYS A 298 -34.83 15.20 14.16
N HIS A 299 -33.51 15.34 14.04
CA HIS A 299 -32.89 16.59 13.59
C HIS A 299 -32.09 16.48 12.29
N LEU A 300 -31.61 15.29 11.92
CA LEU A 300 -30.93 15.11 10.63
C LEU A 300 -31.95 14.93 9.50
N PRO A 301 -31.67 15.53 8.33
CA PRO A 301 -32.53 15.38 7.17
C PRO A 301 -32.63 13.91 6.76
N ASP A 302 -33.81 13.48 6.30
CA ASP A 302 -33.99 12.17 5.69
C ASP A 302 -33.41 12.20 4.27
N PRO A 303 -32.35 11.42 3.97
CA PRO A 303 -31.78 11.35 2.63
C PRO A 303 -32.82 10.96 1.57
N ALA A 304 -33.78 10.09 1.91
CA ALA A 304 -34.79 9.57 0.99
C ALA A 304 -35.87 10.61 0.60
N GLN A 305 -36.09 11.64 1.44
CA GLN A 305 -37.10 12.67 1.19
C GLN A 305 -36.50 13.97 0.63
N SER A 306 -35.18 14.06 0.52
CA SER A 306 -34.42 15.28 0.17
C SER A 306 -34.35 15.61 -1.34
N ASN A 307 -35.29 15.13 -2.16
CA ASN A 307 -35.22 15.28 -3.62
C ASN A 307 -35.24 16.75 -4.13
N ASN A 308 -35.74 17.70 -3.33
CA ASN A 308 -35.89 19.11 -3.73
C ASN A 308 -34.76 20.06 -3.25
N ARG A 309 -33.68 19.54 -2.61
CA ARG A 309 -32.54 20.36 -2.11
C ARG A 309 -31.17 19.77 -2.46
N ARG A 310 -31.06 19.09 -3.60
CA ARG A 310 -29.80 18.44 -4.01
C ARG A 310 -28.68 19.44 -4.30
N ASP A 311 -29.00 20.64 -4.76
CA ASP A 311 -28.00 21.66 -5.12
C ASP A 311 -27.42 22.38 -3.89
N ASP A 312 -28.22 22.67 -2.85
CA ASP A 312 -27.74 23.34 -1.62
C ASP A 312 -26.76 22.47 -0.79
N LEU A 313 -26.91 21.14 -0.86
CA LEU A 313 -26.09 20.20 -0.09
C LEU A 313 -24.77 19.83 -0.79
N GLN A 314 -24.64 20.05 -2.10
CA GLN A 314 -23.40 19.73 -2.84
C GLN A 314 -22.22 20.61 -2.41
N HIS A 315 -22.49 21.85 -1.99
CA HIS A 315 -21.47 22.84 -1.66
C HIS A 315 -21.01 22.85 -0.20
N GLN A 316 -21.63 22.08 0.69
CA GLN A 316 -21.18 22.02 2.09
C GLN A 316 -19.95 21.12 2.23
N ALA A 317 -18.91 21.58 2.91
CA ALA A 317 -17.72 20.74 3.15
C ALA A 317 -17.96 19.71 4.28
N GLU A 318 -18.84 20.03 5.22
CA GLU A 318 -19.08 19.29 6.45
C GLU A 318 -20.06 18.11 6.30
N PHE A 319 -20.00 17.18 7.25
CA PHE A 319 -21.06 16.19 7.44
C PHE A 319 -22.32 16.84 8.03
N PRO A 320 -23.53 16.37 7.69
CA PRO A 320 -24.78 16.91 8.25
C PRO A 320 -24.80 17.02 9.77
N SER A 321 -24.23 16.05 10.50
CA SER A 321 -24.14 16.08 11.96
C SER A 321 -23.17 17.12 12.52
N GLN A 322 -22.18 17.55 11.74
CA GLN A 322 -21.23 18.61 12.14
C GLN A 322 -21.88 19.98 12.04
N SER A 323 -22.67 20.21 10.99
CA SER A 323 -23.34 21.50 10.74
C SER A 323 -24.44 21.81 11.77
N ILE A 324 -24.88 20.82 12.56
CA ILE A 324 -25.76 20.99 13.72
C ILE A 324 -25.14 20.43 15.01
N SER A 325 -23.82 20.58 15.17
CA SER A 325 -23.05 19.98 16.26
C SER A 325 -23.56 20.29 17.66
N GLU A 326 -23.99 21.53 17.95
CA GLU A 326 -24.54 21.89 19.26
C GLU A 326 -25.80 21.08 19.59
N VAL A 327 -26.73 20.96 18.64
CA VAL A 327 -27.96 20.16 18.81
C VAL A 327 -27.62 18.68 18.98
N MET A 328 -26.66 18.17 18.21
CA MET A 328 -26.29 16.76 18.23
C MET A 328 -25.53 16.35 19.49
N PHE A 329 -24.56 17.15 19.95
CA PHE A 329 -23.53 16.70 20.90
C PHE A 329 -23.52 17.44 22.23
N SER A 330 -24.28 18.52 22.41
CA SER A 330 -24.32 19.21 23.71
C SER A 330 -25.13 18.40 24.74
N ASN A 331 -24.65 18.36 25.99
CA ASN A 331 -25.38 17.84 27.15
C ASN A 331 -26.03 16.46 26.94
N LEU A 332 -25.30 15.50 26.35
CA LEU A 332 -25.82 14.13 26.17
C LEU A 332 -26.11 13.49 27.55
N PRO A 333 -27.36 13.10 27.84
CA PRO A 333 -27.71 12.45 29.10
C PRO A 333 -26.95 11.14 29.33
N GLU A 334 -26.67 10.82 30.59
CA GLU A 334 -26.11 9.53 31.02
C GLU A 334 -27.20 8.56 31.48
N THR A 335 -28.40 8.70 30.92
CA THR A 335 -29.59 7.89 31.21
C THR A 335 -30.19 7.35 29.93
N HIS A 336 -31.00 6.29 30.05
CA HIS A 336 -31.80 5.78 28.94
C HIS A 336 -32.72 6.86 28.34
N LEU A 337 -33.19 6.60 27.13
CA LEU A 337 -34.22 7.41 26.47
C LEU A 337 -35.47 7.49 27.35
N SER A 338 -36.10 8.67 27.42
CA SER A 338 -37.38 8.84 28.11
C SER A 338 -38.51 8.13 27.35
N ASP A 339 -39.64 7.90 28.02
CA ASP A 339 -40.80 7.25 27.40
C ASP A 339 -41.34 8.01 26.18
N ASP A 340 -41.30 9.35 26.23
CA ASP A 340 -41.66 10.20 25.08
C ASP A 340 -40.70 9.99 23.91
N GLN A 341 -39.40 9.95 24.17
CA GLN A 341 -38.40 9.68 23.13
C GLN A 341 -38.57 8.28 22.53
N LEU A 342 -38.88 7.27 23.35
CA LEU A 342 -39.16 5.92 22.88
C LEU A 342 -40.42 5.87 22.02
N LYS A 343 -41.47 6.63 22.40
CA LYS A 343 -42.72 6.74 21.63
C LYS A 343 -42.47 7.37 20.26
N ASP A 344 -41.69 8.46 20.21
CA ASP A 344 -41.29 9.12 18.96
C ASP A 344 -40.57 8.12 18.02
N LEU A 345 -39.61 7.35 18.55
CA LEU A 345 -38.86 6.38 17.74
C LEU A 345 -39.70 5.19 17.29
N ARG A 346 -40.69 4.75 18.06
CA ARG A 346 -41.63 3.70 17.64
C ARG A 346 -42.53 4.14 16.48
N ASN A 347 -42.86 5.42 16.42
CA ASN A 347 -43.69 6.01 15.37
C ASN A 347 -42.90 6.35 14.10
N SER A 348 -41.57 6.30 14.18
CA SER A 348 -40.68 6.59 13.05
C SER A 348 -40.58 5.40 12.09
N SER A 349 -40.21 5.66 10.83
CA SER A 349 -40.01 4.61 9.84
C SER A 349 -38.80 3.71 10.19
N PRO A 350 -38.80 2.44 9.77
CA PRO A 350 -37.62 1.59 9.93
C PRO A 350 -36.43 2.18 9.18
N GLU A 351 -35.30 2.37 9.88
CA GLU A 351 -34.09 2.93 9.28
C GLU A 351 -32.80 2.46 9.99
N ILE A 352 -31.66 2.82 9.40
CA ILE A 352 -30.33 2.62 9.98
C ILE A 352 -29.74 4.00 10.25
N VAL A 353 -29.44 4.30 11.52
CA VAL A 353 -28.60 5.43 11.90
C VAL A 353 -27.15 4.96 11.86
N LEU A 354 -26.38 5.57 10.96
CA LEU A 354 -24.98 5.24 10.74
C LEU A 354 -24.11 6.07 11.68
N VAL A 355 -23.21 5.42 12.43
CA VAL A 355 -22.21 6.10 13.25
C VAL A 355 -20.84 5.90 12.64
N VAL A 356 -20.26 6.98 12.10
CA VAL A 356 -18.96 6.93 11.41
C VAL A 356 -17.89 7.49 12.34
N MET A 357 -16.87 6.67 12.61
CA MET A 357 -15.73 7.03 13.46
C MET A 357 -14.46 7.05 12.61
N ASP A 358 -14.03 8.24 12.24
CA ASP A 358 -12.85 8.50 11.39
C ASP A 358 -11.60 8.75 12.22
N GLU A 359 -10.43 8.45 11.64
CA GLU A 359 -9.15 8.34 12.35
C GLU A 359 -9.26 7.48 13.62
N ALA A 360 -10.03 6.40 13.53
CA ALA A 360 -10.43 5.54 14.65
C ALA A 360 -9.23 4.93 15.42
N ARG A 361 -8.01 4.93 14.87
CA ARG A 361 -6.82 4.40 15.56
C ARG A 361 -6.59 5.04 16.91
N GLN A 362 -7.03 6.27 17.12
CA GLN A 362 -6.88 6.92 18.43
C GLN A 362 -7.64 6.15 19.52
N LEU A 363 -8.74 5.46 19.20
CA LEU A 363 -9.48 4.62 20.14
C LEU A 363 -8.69 3.37 20.58
N LEU A 364 -7.69 2.96 19.82
CA LEU A 364 -6.79 1.85 20.16
C LEU A 364 -5.64 2.29 21.07
N THR A 365 -5.31 3.59 21.09
CA THR A 365 -4.19 4.13 21.88
C THR A 365 -4.54 4.39 23.34
N GLN A 366 -5.83 4.60 23.63
CA GLN A 366 -6.32 4.89 24.97
C GLN A 366 -7.03 3.66 25.54
N SER A 367 -6.87 3.39 26.84
CA SER A 367 -7.48 2.23 27.48
C SER A 367 -7.98 2.54 28.89
N ILE A 368 -8.98 1.76 29.33
CA ILE A 368 -9.52 1.76 30.69
C ILE A 368 -9.22 0.37 31.26
N SER A 369 -8.41 0.30 32.32
CA SER A 369 -8.03 -0.99 32.94
C SER A 369 -7.49 -2.02 31.92
N GLY A 370 -6.68 -1.58 30.95
CA GLY A 370 -6.10 -2.41 29.91
C GLY A 370 -7.04 -2.81 28.76
N VAL A 371 -8.29 -2.34 28.76
CA VAL A 371 -9.23 -2.50 27.63
C VAL A 371 -9.26 -1.21 26.83
N ASP A 372 -8.91 -1.28 25.55
CA ASP A 372 -8.94 -0.11 24.66
C ASP A 372 -10.35 0.50 24.51
N LEU A 373 -10.40 1.78 24.15
CA LEU A 373 -11.67 2.49 23.96
C LEU A 373 -12.48 1.95 22.79
N PHE A 374 -11.83 1.41 21.75
CA PHE A 374 -12.52 0.78 20.62
C PHE A 374 -13.42 -0.37 21.09
N ARG A 375 -12.89 -1.27 21.94
CA ARG A 375 -13.66 -2.37 22.55
C ARG A 375 -14.78 -1.85 23.43
N CYS A 376 -14.56 -0.76 24.16
CA CYS A 376 -15.60 -0.13 24.96
C CYS A 376 -16.75 0.41 24.11
N VAL A 377 -16.44 1.08 22.99
CA VAL A 377 -17.40 1.59 22.00
C VAL A 377 -18.19 0.46 21.35
N ARG A 378 -17.49 -0.59 20.92
CA ARG A 378 -18.10 -1.76 20.29
C ARG A 378 -19.09 -2.47 21.20
N HIS A 379 -18.76 -2.59 22.48
CA HIS A 379 -19.67 -3.14 23.48
C HIS A 379 -20.85 -2.19 23.76
N ALA A 380 -20.63 -0.88 23.77
CA ALA A 380 -21.69 0.10 23.94
C ALA A 380 -22.70 0.08 22.78
N ALA A 381 -22.25 -0.12 21.54
CA ALA A 381 -23.11 -0.25 20.37
C ALA A 381 -24.03 -1.49 20.46
N LEU A 382 -23.47 -2.63 20.89
CA LEU A 382 -24.23 -3.85 21.20
C LEU A 382 -25.34 -3.56 22.23
N LEU A 383 -24.98 -2.97 23.38
CA LEU A 383 -25.94 -2.63 24.44
C LEU A 383 -27.01 -1.64 23.96
N CYS A 384 -26.64 -0.70 23.10
CA CYS A 384 -27.56 0.27 22.51
C CYS A 384 -28.57 -0.39 21.57
N ASP A 385 -28.13 -1.21 20.61
CA ASP A 385 -29.05 -1.88 19.68
C ASP A 385 -29.94 -2.88 20.40
N ASP A 386 -29.41 -3.62 21.40
CA ASP A 386 -30.22 -4.49 22.27
C ASP A 386 -31.33 -3.71 22.98
N PHE A 387 -31.00 -2.55 23.54
CA PHE A 387 -31.98 -1.69 24.20
C PHE A 387 -33.07 -1.21 23.23
N LEU A 388 -32.70 -0.78 22.01
CA LEU A 388 -33.66 -0.35 21.00
C LEU A 388 -34.57 -1.51 20.57
N LYS A 389 -33.98 -2.67 20.27
CA LYS A 389 -34.71 -3.88 19.85
C LYS A 389 -35.68 -4.37 20.93
N ASN A 390 -35.24 -4.45 22.19
CA ASN A 390 -36.07 -4.91 23.31
C ASN A 390 -37.25 -3.96 23.59
N ASN A 391 -37.15 -2.70 23.18
CA ASN A 391 -38.24 -1.72 23.25
C ASN A 391 -39.11 -1.66 21.97
N ALA A 392 -38.99 -2.66 21.08
CA ALA A 392 -39.70 -2.76 19.81
C ALA A 392 -39.45 -1.59 18.84
N ILE A 393 -38.27 -0.96 18.92
CA ILE A 393 -37.87 0.12 18.01
C ILE A 393 -37.30 -0.48 16.72
N ARG A 394 -37.85 -0.05 15.57
CA ARG A 394 -37.45 -0.55 14.24
C ARG A 394 -36.20 0.11 13.68
N ILE A 395 -35.70 1.15 14.34
CA ILE A 395 -34.47 1.87 14.01
C ILE A 395 -33.26 1.12 14.55
N SER A 396 -32.23 0.94 13.74
CA SER A 396 -30.95 0.29 14.11
C SER A 396 -29.80 1.27 14.19
N ILE A 397 -28.84 0.98 15.05
CA ILE A 397 -27.54 1.65 15.07
C ILE A 397 -26.51 0.74 14.39
N PHE A 398 -25.68 1.31 13.51
CA PHE A 398 -24.59 0.58 12.87
C PHE A 398 -23.32 1.43 12.85
N LEU A 399 -22.19 0.86 13.30
CA LEU A 399 -20.92 1.58 13.41
C LEU A 399 -20.00 1.29 12.22
N VAL A 400 -19.31 2.31 11.75
CA VAL A 400 -18.22 2.16 10.77
C VAL A 400 -16.97 2.85 11.27
N PHE A 401 -15.91 2.07 11.47
CA PHE A 401 -14.58 2.58 11.80
C PHE A 401 -13.79 2.84 10.53
N ILE A 402 -13.35 4.08 10.33
CA ILE A 402 -12.51 4.48 9.21
C ILE A 402 -11.13 4.80 9.77
N ASP A 403 -10.09 4.29 9.11
CA ASP A 403 -8.75 4.70 9.46
C ASP A 403 -7.79 4.66 8.27
N THR A 404 -6.87 5.63 8.27
CA THR A 404 -6.00 5.95 7.14
C THR A 404 -4.71 5.11 7.09
N SER A 405 -4.24 4.58 8.22
CA SER A 405 -2.97 3.85 8.30
C SER A 405 -2.97 2.64 9.24
N SER A 406 -4.14 2.10 9.60
CA SER A 406 -4.18 0.86 10.37
C SER A 406 -4.06 -0.35 9.46
N GLN A 407 -3.40 -1.37 10.00
CA GLN A 407 -3.56 -2.72 9.49
C GLN A 407 -5.02 -3.14 9.69
N ILE A 408 -5.55 -3.90 8.73
CA ILE A 408 -6.92 -4.45 8.79
C ILE A 408 -7.20 -5.13 10.14
N GLN A 409 -6.17 -5.79 10.69
CA GLN A 409 -6.22 -6.53 11.95
C GLN A 409 -6.58 -5.66 13.17
N ASN A 410 -6.44 -4.33 13.10
CA ASN A 410 -6.72 -3.43 14.20
C ASN A 410 -8.22 -3.35 14.55
N PHE A 411 -9.08 -3.33 13.52
CA PHE A 411 -10.53 -3.20 13.67
C PHE A 411 -11.28 -4.45 13.22
N SER A 412 -10.65 -5.27 12.39
CA SER A 412 -11.20 -6.50 11.85
C SER A 412 -10.19 -7.65 11.98
N PRO A 413 -9.76 -8.03 13.21
CA PRO A 413 -8.83 -9.15 13.39
C PRO A 413 -9.42 -10.47 12.90
N ALA A 414 -8.55 -11.45 12.66
CA ALA A 414 -8.96 -12.82 12.43
C ALA A 414 -9.74 -13.35 13.66
N PRO A 415 -10.77 -14.20 13.48
CA PRO A 415 -11.60 -14.67 14.59
C PRO A 415 -10.81 -15.29 15.75
N HIS A 416 -9.69 -15.96 15.45
CA HIS A 416 -8.82 -16.60 16.45
C HIS A 416 -7.86 -15.62 17.16
N ARG A 417 -7.62 -14.42 16.60
CA ARG A 417 -6.79 -13.36 17.21
C ARG A 417 -7.60 -12.34 17.99
N GLU A 418 -8.93 -12.39 17.90
CA GLU A 418 -9.84 -11.47 18.60
C GLU A 418 -9.79 -11.72 20.12
N PRO A 419 -9.23 -10.77 20.92
CA PRO A 419 -9.06 -10.97 22.36
C PRO A 419 -10.38 -11.13 23.13
N SER A 420 -11.50 -10.75 22.50
CA SER A 420 -12.85 -10.90 23.06
C SER A 420 -13.50 -12.23 22.75
N ALA A 421 -12.95 -13.02 21.82
CA ALA A 421 -13.54 -14.28 21.36
C ALA A 421 -13.22 -15.46 22.30
N ARG A 422 -12.74 -15.19 23.53
CA ARG A 422 -12.47 -16.24 24.53
C ARG A 422 -13.72 -17.13 24.67
N PRO A 423 -13.58 -18.46 24.61
CA PRO A 423 -14.71 -19.36 24.79
C PRO A 423 -15.22 -19.20 26.22
N SER A 424 -16.25 -18.37 26.42
CA SER A 424 -16.99 -18.42 27.67
C SER A 424 -17.69 -19.78 27.73
N SER A 425 -17.81 -20.34 28.92
CA SER A 425 -18.40 -21.67 29.19
C SER A 425 -19.83 -21.85 28.67
N VAL A 426 -20.45 -20.79 28.13
CA VAL A 426 -21.79 -20.76 27.52
C VAL A 426 -21.77 -21.13 26.03
N PHE A 427 -20.62 -21.07 25.36
CA PHE A 427 -20.49 -21.34 23.91
C PHE A 427 -20.05 -22.78 23.57
N ARG A 428 -20.16 -23.72 24.52
CA ARG A 428 -19.71 -25.10 24.33
C ARG A 428 -20.50 -25.89 23.26
N ASP A 429 -21.72 -25.45 22.93
CA ASP A 429 -22.61 -26.17 22.00
C ASP A 429 -22.58 -25.64 20.55
N ALA A 430 -21.81 -24.60 20.24
CA ALA A 430 -21.55 -24.16 18.87
C ALA A 430 -20.06 -23.86 18.73
N GLY A 431 -19.30 -24.79 18.12
CA GLY A 431 -17.84 -24.72 17.98
C GLY A 431 -17.27 -23.59 17.11
N LYS A 432 -17.94 -22.42 17.03
CA LYS A 432 -17.46 -21.20 16.38
C LYS A 432 -17.72 -20.02 17.31
N GLY A 433 -16.66 -19.30 17.68
CA GLY A 433 -16.77 -18.03 18.42
C GLY A 433 -17.52 -16.96 17.60
N PRO A 434 -17.80 -15.79 18.19
CA PRO A 434 -18.53 -14.75 17.49
C PRO A 434 -17.77 -14.22 16.25
N GLU A 435 -18.46 -14.14 15.12
CA GLU A 435 -18.03 -13.64 13.82
C GLU A 435 -18.02 -12.09 13.76
N LEU A 436 -17.18 -11.57 12.88
CA LEU A 436 -17.08 -10.14 12.54
C LEU A 436 -17.51 -9.93 11.09
N PHE A 437 -18.14 -8.79 10.78
CA PHE A 437 -18.43 -8.41 9.39
C PHE A 437 -17.14 -8.13 8.64
N GLN A 438 -17.08 -8.49 7.35
CA GLN A 438 -15.91 -8.19 6.51
C GLN A 438 -15.69 -6.67 6.41
N PRO A 439 -14.44 -6.21 6.31
CA PRO A 439 -14.17 -4.79 6.11
C PRO A 439 -14.73 -4.33 4.75
N ILE A 440 -15.19 -3.09 4.71
CA ILE A 440 -15.49 -2.39 3.46
C ILE A 440 -14.16 -2.04 2.80
N VAL A 441 -13.88 -2.66 1.66
CA VAL A 441 -12.75 -2.29 0.79
C VAL A 441 -13.25 -1.33 -0.28
N LEU A 442 -12.80 -0.07 -0.23
CA LEU A 442 -13.22 0.94 -1.20
C LEU A 442 -12.49 0.73 -2.54
N ARG A 443 -13.16 0.03 -3.45
CA ARG A 443 -12.68 -0.20 -4.84
C ARG A 443 -13.24 0.83 -5.82
N GLY A 444 -14.47 1.29 -5.58
CA GLY A 444 -15.23 2.13 -6.51
C GLY A 444 -15.03 3.64 -6.34
N SER A 445 -14.24 4.10 -5.37
CA SER A 445 -13.94 5.53 -5.16
C SER A 445 -12.79 6.05 -6.04
N PHE A 446 -12.44 5.28 -7.07
CA PHE A 446 -11.46 5.63 -8.08
C PHE A 446 -12.13 6.39 -9.22
N ASP A 447 -11.40 7.31 -9.86
CA ASP A 447 -11.86 8.08 -11.02
C ASP A 447 -13.15 8.90 -10.79
N VAL A 448 -13.51 9.18 -9.53
CA VAL A 448 -14.71 9.99 -9.18
C VAL A 448 -14.64 11.45 -9.67
N HIS A 449 -13.47 11.87 -10.15
CA HIS A 449 -13.22 13.17 -10.77
C HIS A 449 -12.81 13.05 -12.25
N PHE A 450 -12.85 11.84 -12.81
CA PHE A 450 -12.54 11.55 -14.20
C PHE A 450 -13.80 11.00 -14.89
N ALA A 451 -14.45 11.84 -15.68
CA ALA A 451 -15.46 11.37 -16.62
C ALA A 451 -14.73 10.74 -17.82
N SER A 452 -14.62 9.41 -17.84
CA SER A 452 -14.16 8.69 -19.04
C SER A 452 -15.02 9.15 -20.23
N ALA A 453 -14.35 9.46 -21.34
CA ALA A 453 -14.94 10.23 -22.43
C ALA A 453 -16.11 9.52 -23.13
N SER A 454 -16.30 8.21 -22.95
CA SER A 454 -17.45 7.53 -23.52
C SER A 454 -17.79 6.22 -22.79
N THR A 455 -19.06 6.09 -22.36
CA THR A 455 -19.68 4.77 -22.19
C THR A 455 -19.85 4.06 -23.53
N ASP A 456 -19.73 4.80 -24.64
CA ASP A 456 -19.75 4.29 -26.00
C ASP A 456 -18.33 4.13 -26.56
N LEU A 457 -17.81 2.91 -26.52
CA LEU A 457 -16.51 2.55 -27.10
C LEU A 457 -16.42 2.84 -28.62
N LYS A 458 -17.54 3.14 -29.28
CA LYS A 458 -17.59 3.50 -30.70
C LYS A 458 -17.13 4.93 -30.99
N HIS A 459 -17.04 5.80 -29.98
CA HIS A 459 -16.74 7.23 -30.14
C HIS A 459 -15.62 7.70 -29.19
N VAL A 460 -14.50 6.97 -29.15
CA VAL A 460 -13.31 7.38 -28.39
C VAL A 460 -12.57 8.49 -29.14
N ASP A 461 -12.35 9.63 -28.48
CA ASP A 461 -11.56 10.74 -29.02
C ASP A 461 -10.06 10.50 -28.80
N TRP A 462 -9.44 9.79 -29.74
CA TRP A 462 -8.00 9.46 -29.71
C TRP A 462 -7.10 10.69 -29.81
N SER A 463 -7.56 11.75 -30.49
CA SER A 463 -6.82 13.02 -30.59
C SER A 463 -6.74 13.71 -29.23
N ARG A 464 -7.84 13.70 -28.46
CA ARG A 464 -7.84 14.15 -27.07
C ARG A 464 -6.88 13.34 -26.21
N LEU A 465 -6.87 12.01 -26.31
CA LEU A 465 -5.94 11.17 -25.52
C LEU A 465 -4.48 11.45 -25.86
N ARG A 466 -4.19 11.82 -27.12
CA ARG A 466 -2.83 12.15 -27.58
C ARG A 466 -2.33 13.50 -27.06
N ILE A 467 -3.20 14.50 -26.90
CA ILE A 467 -2.82 15.92 -26.68
C ILE A 467 -3.20 16.42 -25.27
N SER A 468 -4.24 15.85 -24.65
CA SER A 468 -4.77 16.30 -23.38
C SER A 468 -3.97 15.78 -22.19
N ASP A 469 -3.90 16.57 -21.12
CA ASP A 469 -3.40 16.16 -19.81
C ASP A 469 -4.49 15.56 -18.90
N ASP A 470 -5.65 15.19 -19.47
CA ASP A 470 -6.76 14.57 -18.72
C ASP A 470 -6.38 13.25 -18.03
N TRP A 471 -5.38 12.54 -18.55
CA TRP A 471 -4.85 11.33 -17.94
C TRP A 471 -4.31 11.57 -16.53
N LEU A 472 -3.85 12.79 -16.19
CA LEU A 472 -3.42 13.18 -14.85
C LEU A 472 -4.59 13.25 -13.83
N LYS A 473 -5.84 13.24 -14.32
CA LYS A 473 -7.04 13.26 -13.49
C LYS A 473 -7.48 11.85 -13.05
N THR A 474 -6.90 10.82 -13.65
CA THR A 474 -7.17 9.43 -13.31
C THR A 474 -6.53 9.08 -11.96
N GLY A 475 -7.16 8.17 -11.23
CA GLY A 475 -6.63 7.66 -9.97
C GLY A 475 -7.59 7.73 -8.79
N ARG A 476 -7.04 7.62 -7.58
CA ARG A 476 -7.82 7.75 -6.34
C ARG A 476 -8.38 9.16 -6.16
N ALA A 477 -9.56 9.26 -5.54
CA ALA A 477 -10.28 10.53 -5.33
C ALA A 477 -9.39 11.69 -4.84
N GLY A 478 -8.55 11.46 -3.83
CA GLY A 478 -7.72 12.50 -3.21
C GLY A 478 -6.54 13.00 -4.05
N LEU A 479 -6.31 12.50 -5.28
CA LEU A 479 -5.29 13.07 -6.18
C LEU A 479 -5.70 14.44 -6.74
N SER A 480 -6.96 14.80 -6.68
CA SER A 480 -7.41 16.16 -7.01
C SER A 480 -6.76 17.22 -6.11
N ILE A 481 -6.38 16.87 -4.88
CA ILE A 481 -5.55 17.73 -4.01
C ILE A 481 -4.22 18.06 -4.68
N ALA A 482 -3.49 17.04 -5.16
CA ALA A 482 -2.20 17.23 -5.80
C ALA A 482 -2.32 18.12 -7.04
N ARG A 483 -3.45 18.08 -7.75
CA ARG A 483 -3.69 18.92 -8.94
C ARG A 483 -4.00 20.38 -8.64
N ARG A 484 -4.33 20.71 -7.39
CA ARG A 484 -4.55 22.09 -6.93
C ARG A 484 -3.27 22.75 -6.43
N LEU A 485 -2.22 21.97 -6.22
CA LEU A 485 -0.90 22.45 -5.84
C LEU A 485 -0.04 22.80 -7.07
N PRO A 486 0.95 23.70 -6.93
CA PRO A 486 2.05 23.81 -7.87
C PRO A 486 2.73 22.45 -8.08
N GLU A 487 3.11 22.15 -9.32
CA GLU A 487 3.58 20.80 -9.68
C GLU A 487 4.70 20.26 -8.79
N GLN A 488 5.68 21.09 -8.44
CA GLN A 488 6.78 20.68 -7.57
C GLN A 488 6.27 20.24 -6.19
N GLU A 489 5.38 21.02 -5.59
CA GLU A 489 4.74 20.69 -4.31
C GLU A 489 3.84 19.44 -4.44
N SER A 490 3.15 19.28 -5.57
CA SER A 490 2.38 18.07 -5.87
C SER A 490 3.25 16.81 -5.86
N LEU A 491 4.42 16.88 -6.51
CA LEU A 491 5.36 15.76 -6.59
C LEU A 491 5.95 15.46 -5.21
N GLU A 492 6.40 16.47 -4.48
CA GLU A 492 6.93 16.33 -3.12
C GLU A 492 5.89 15.75 -2.15
N PHE A 493 4.64 16.23 -2.23
CA PHE A 493 3.53 15.68 -1.47
C PHE A 493 3.31 14.18 -1.75
N LEU A 494 3.26 13.80 -3.04
CA LEU A 494 3.04 12.40 -3.43
C LEU A 494 4.24 11.50 -3.08
N GLN A 495 5.47 11.99 -3.23
CA GLN A 495 6.68 11.29 -2.79
C GLN A 495 6.65 11.05 -1.28
N LEU A 496 6.27 12.06 -0.51
CA LEU A 496 6.10 11.93 0.94
C LEU A 496 5.04 10.87 1.30
N LYS A 497 3.93 10.79 0.54
CA LYS A 497 2.91 9.76 0.74
C LYS A 497 3.39 8.36 0.34
N LEU A 498 4.12 8.23 -0.77
CA LEU A 498 4.75 6.98 -1.18
C LEU A 498 5.80 6.50 -0.16
N ALA A 499 6.40 7.43 0.60
CA ALA A 499 7.38 7.13 1.63
C ALA A 499 6.79 6.87 3.03
N GLY A 500 5.47 6.78 3.19
CA GLY A 500 4.83 6.51 4.49
C GLY A 500 4.22 7.74 5.19
N GLY A 501 4.33 8.94 4.61
CA GLY A 501 3.89 10.21 5.18
C GLY A 501 4.86 10.82 6.19
N GLY A 502 4.60 12.05 6.66
CA GLY A 502 5.52 12.83 7.51
C GLY A 502 5.95 12.22 8.86
N ASN A 503 5.36 11.10 9.28
CA ASN A 503 5.73 10.39 10.51
C ASN A 503 6.59 9.13 10.28
N SER A 504 6.90 8.76 9.03
CA SER A 504 7.76 7.60 8.74
C SER A 504 9.24 7.96 8.86
N VAL A 505 9.63 9.19 8.49
CA VAL A 505 11.01 9.70 8.62
C VAL A 505 11.43 9.83 10.09
N SER A 506 10.46 9.99 11.00
CA SER A 506 10.67 10.12 12.45
C SER A 506 10.58 8.80 13.23
N LYS A 507 10.21 7.68 12.59
CA LYS A 507 10.29 6.36 13.22
C LYS A 507 11.57 5.69 12.72
N GLY A 508 12.53 5.45 13.61
CA GLY A 508 13.78 4.73 13.36
C GLY A 508 13.60 3.24 13.00
N ASP A 509 12.56 2.92 12.22
CA ASP A 509 12.24 1.59 11.72
C ASP A 509 13.07 1.36 10.46
N SER A 510 14.17 0.61 10.58
CA SER A 510 15.08 0.31 9.47
C SER A 510 14.38 -0.40 8.28
N GLY A 511 13.17 -0.93 8.49
CA GLY A 511 12.30 -1.47 7.45
C GLY A 511 11.44 -0.44 6.70
N ALA A 512 11.16 0.74 7.28
CA ALA A 512 10.30 1.75 6.66
C ALA A 512 10.92 2.35 5.38
N GLY A 513 12.24 2.52 5.36
CA GLY A 513 12.97 2.93 4.15
C GLY A 513 12.86 1.89 3.03
N ARG A 514 12.96 0.59 3.36
CA ARG A 514 12.82 -0.48 2.35
C ARG A 514 11.41 -0.56 1.76
N LEU A 515 10.37 -0.43 2.59
CA LEU A 515 8.98 -0.42 2.10
C LEU A 515 8.66 0.81 1.26
N ALA A 516 9.20 1.98 1.62
CA ALA A 516 9.10 3.20 0.80
C ALA A 516 9.72 3.00 -0.58
N ASN A 517 10.94 2.47 -0.62
CA ASN A 517 11.67 2.19 -1.84
C ASN A 517 10.96 1.13 -2.71
N LEU A 518 10.40 0.10 -2.07
CA LEU A 518 9.57 -0.89 -2.76
C LEU A 518 8.29 -0.25 -3.33
N ALA A 519 7.64 0.65 -2.60
CA ALA A 519 6.45 1.35 -3.10
C ALA A 519 6.76 2.26 -4.29
N LEU A 520 7.91 2.96 -4.27
CA LEU A 520 8.40 3.71 -5.42
C LEU A 520 8.59 2.81 -6.64
N PHE A 521 9.08 1.58 -6.46
CA PHE A 521 9.18 0.60 -7.54
C PHE A 521 7.81 0.12 -8.05
N LEU A 522 6.96 -0.37 -7.14
CA LEU A 522 5.67 -0.99 -7.46
C LEU A 522 4.65 -0.01 -8.04
N SER A 523 4.79 1.29 -7.76
CA SER A 523 3.98 2.36 -8.36
C SER A 523 4.21 2.54 -9.87
N ARG A 524 5.29 1.96 -10.42
CA ARG A 524 5.63 2.04 -11.85
C ARG A 524 5.69 0.67 -12.52
N VAL A 525 6.04 -0.40 -11.80
CA VAL A 525 6.25 -1.74 -12.36
C VAL A 525 5.14 -2.69 -11.96
N ALA A 526 4.68 -3.52 -12.92
CA ALA A 526 3.71 -4.56 -12.69
C ALA A 526 4.36 -5.77 -11.99
N ALA A 527 4.61 -5.64 -10.69
CA ALA A 527 5.03 -6.74 -9.83
C ALA A 527 3.99 -7.01 -8.73
N MET A 528 3.88 -8.28 -8.31
CA MET A 528 2.89 -8.70 -7.32
C MET A 528 3.52 -8.97 -5.97
N VAL A 529 2.88 -8.43 -4.94
CA VAL A 529 3.19 -8.78 -3.55
C VAL A 529 2.34 -10.00 -3.16
N TYR A 530 2.98 -11.00 -2.55
CA TYR A 530 2.27 -12.18 -2.06
C TYR A 530 1.25 -11.79 -0.99
N PRO A 531 -0.04 -12.20 -1.13
CA PRO A 531 -1.09 -11.75 -0.22
C PRO A 531 -0.87 -12.10 1.26
N SER A 532 -0.20 -13.21 1.54
CA SER A 532 0.13 -13.67 2.89
C SER A 532 1.34 -12.95 3.51
N HIS A 533 2.12 -12.21 2.70
CA HIS A 533 3.31 -11.54 3.21
C HIS A 533 2.94 -10.27 3.99
N PRO A 534 3.56 -9.98 5.16
CA PRO A 534 3.25 -8.79 5.96
C PRO A 534 3.38 -7.46 5.20
N PHE A 535 4.20 -7.43 4.14
CA PHE A 535 4.36 -6.26 3.28
C PHE A 535 3.04 -5.83 2.63
N ALA A 536 2.15 -6.77 2.30
CA ALA A 536 0.88 -6.43 1.67
C ALA A 536 0.05 -5.48 2.54
N SER A 537 -0.13 -5.83 3.83
CA SER A 537 -0.83 -4.96 4.77
C SER A 537 -0.07 -3.66 5.06
N ALA A 538 1.27 -3.72 5.17
CA ALA A 538 2.10 -2.55 5.45
C ALA A 538 2.09 -1.52 4.30
N LEU A 539 2.15 -1.97 3.05
CA LEU A 539 2.10 -1.12 1.86
C LEU A 539 0.77 -0.38 1.75
N VAL A 540 -0.35 -1.04 2.07
CA VAL A 540 -1.67 -0.38 2.14
C VAL A 540 -1.73 0.64 3.27
N ALA A 541 -1.23 0.27 4.46
CA ALA A 541 -1.30 1.13 5.63
C ALA A 541 -0.43 2.40 5.49
N GLY A 542 0.76 2.29 4.90
CA GLY A 542 1.74 3.38 4.87
C GLY A 542 2.00 3.99 3.50
N PHE A 543 2.11 3.16 2.46
CA PHE A 543 2.89 3.49 1.26
C PHE A 543 2.04 3.50 -0.02
N MET A 544 0.81 3.99 0.10
CA MET A 544 -0.16 4.14 -1.00
C MET A 544 -0.57 2.85 -1.74
N GLY A 545 -0.22 1.66 -1.26
CA GLY A 545 -0.72 0.41 -1.84
C GLY A 545 -2.25 0.36 -1.82
N THR A 546 -2.88 -0.11 -2.88
CA THR A 546 -4.35 -0.24 -2.94
C THR A 546 -4.74 -1.65 -2.54
N LEU A 547 -5.56 -1.75 -1.49
CA LEU A 547 -6.18 -3.00 -1.09
C LEU A 547 -7.29 -3.35 -2.08
N LEU A 548 -7.16 -4.52 -2.70
CA LEU A 548 -8.13 -5.05 -3.64
C LEU A 548 -9.12 -5.97 -2.94
N ASP A 549 -8.62 -6.90 -2.11
CA ASP A 549 -9.47 -7.79 -1.32
C ASP A 549 -8.73 -8.35 -0.11
N THR A 550 -9.49 -9.00 0.77
CA THR A 550 -8.97 -9.81 1.87
C THR A 550 -9.59 -11.19 1.86
N ASP A 551 -8.86 -12.20 2.35
CA ASP A 551 -9.48 -13.49 2.62
C ASP A 551 -10.51 -13.41 3.78
N LEU A 552 -11.28 -14.48 3.98
CA LEU A 552 -12.34 -14.49 5.00
C LEU A 552 -11.79 -14.29 6.41
N ASP A 553 -10.57 -14.77 6.68
CA ASP A 553 -9.90 -14.66 7.97
C ASP A 553 -9.10 -13.36 8.13
N ARG A 554 -9.02 -12.52 7.08
CA ARG A 554 -8.26 -11.25 7.00
C ARG A 554 -6.78 -11.38 7.34
N GLU A 555 -6.20 -12.55 7.09
CA GLU A 555 -4.77 -12.79 7.23
C GLU A 555 -4.03 -12.52 5.92
N GLN A 556 -4.74 -12.59 4.79
CA GLN A 556 -4.19 -12.35 3.45
C GLN A 556 -4.79 -11.08 2.86
N CYS A 557 -3.91 -10.21 2.35
CA CYS A 557 -4.28 -8.95 1.73
C CYS A 557 -3.90 -8.99 0.25
N LEU A 558 -4.88 -9.05 -0.64
CA LEU A 558 -4.62 -8.86 -2.06
C LEU A 558 -4.44 -7.36 -2.32
N ILE A 559 -3.27 -6.97 -2.80
CA ILE A 559 -2.94 -5.56 -3.02
C ILE A 559 -2.39 -5.35 -4.43
N SER A 560 -2.48 -4.10 -4.89
CA SER A 560 -1.83 -3.65 -6.12
C SER A 560 -1.59 -2.15 -6.06
N PHE A 561 -0.67 -1.65 -6.89
CA PHE A 561 -0.56 -0.22 -7.17
C PHE A 561 -1.39 0.06 -8.42
N MET A 562 -2.50 0.76 -8.23
CA MET A 562 -3.41 1.08 -9.33
C MET A 562 -2.76 2.05 -10.33
N PRO A 563 -3.24 2.09 -11.58
CA PRO A 563 -2.73 3.01 -12.60
C PRO A 563 -3.04 4.46 -12.20
N GLU A 564 -2.03 5.14 -11.66
CA GLU A 564 -2.17 6.48 -11.09
C GLU A 564 -1.07 7.40 -11.64
N ALA A 565 -1.40 8.05 -12.75
CA ALA A 565 -0.51 8.90 -13.53
C ALA A 565 0.41 9.83 -12.69
N MET A 566 -0.18 10.60 -11.77
CA MET A 566 0.56 11.54 -10.93
C MET A 566 1.46 10.84 -9.90
N VAL A 567 1.04 9.68 -9.38
CA VAL A 567 1.81 8.88 -8.43
C VAL A 567 3.00 8.24 -9.15
N ALA A 568 2.76 7.66 -10.33
CA ALA A 568 3.80 7.10 -11.18
C ALA A 568 4.82 8.16 -11.61
N ARG A 569 4.37 9.39 -11.92
CA ARG A 569 5.26 10.53 -12.21
C ARG A 569 6.10 10.93 -10.99
N ALA A 570 5.50 11.02 -9.81
CA ALA A 570 6.22 11.33 -8.57
C ALA A 570 7.32 10.29 -8.28
N ALA A 571 7.04 9.01 -8.51
CA ALA A 571 8.03 7.94 -8.43
C ALA A 571 9.12 8.04 -9.51
N ALA A 572 8.78 8.46 -10.74
CA ALA A 572 9.75 8.69 -11.82
C ALA A 572 10.81 9.70 -11.40
N HIS A 573 10.40 10.82 -10.80
CA HIS A 573 11.34 11.83 -10.31
C HIS A 573 12.33 11.25 -9.29
N LYS A 574 11.90 10.32 -8.44
CA LYS A 574 12.80 9.61 -7.52
C LYS A 574 13.67 8.55 -8.19
N TRP A 575 13.20 7.92 -9.26
CA TRP A 575 14.01 6.99 -10.05
C TRP A 575 15.17 7.69 -10.77
N HIS A 576 14.99 8.94 -11.20
CA HIS A 576 16.00 9.72 -11.94
C HIS A 576 16.77 10.73 -11.08
N GLU A 577 16.51 10.76 -9.76
CA GLU A 577 17.24 11.63 -8.83
C GLU A 577 18.74 11.29 -8.87
N GLU A 578 19.58 12.33 -8.94
CA GLU A 578 21.05 12.20 -9.00
C GLU A 578 21.53 11.18 -10.07
N ASP A 579 20.98 11.29 -11.29
CA ASP A 579 21.27 10.38 -12.41
C ASP A 579 20.97 8.89 -12.10
N GLY A 580 20.02 8.63 -11.21
CA GLY A 580 19.55 7.30 -10.86
C GLY A 580 20.25 6.66 -9.67
N SER A 581 21.00 7.43 -8.86
CA SER A 581 21.63 6.92 -7.62
C SER A 581 20.58 6.35 -6.66
N THR A 582 19.48 7.06 -6.42
CA THR A 582 18.37 6.58 -5.58
C THR A 582 17.81 5.25 -6.09
N PHE A 583 17.74 5.07 -7.42
CA PHE A 583 17.28 3.83 -8.01
C PHE A 583 18.26 2.68 -7.76
N SER A 584 19.56 2.88 -8.04
CA SER A 584 20.58 1.84 -7.88
C SER A 584 20.84 1.49 -6.42
N ASP A 585 20.90 2.49 -5.54
CA ASP A 585 21.46 2.35 -4.19
C ASP A 585 20.38 2.07 -3.15
N ALA A 586 19.13 2.39 -3.45
CA ALA A 586 18.04 2.29 -2.47
C ALA A 586 16.83 1.48 -2.99
N ILE A 587 16.38 1.70 -4.23
CA ILE A 587 15.21 1.03 -4.80
C ILE A 587 15.51 -0.42 -5.14
N ILE A 588 16.55 -0.69 -5.92
CA ILE A 588 16.90 -2.05 -6.33
C ILE A 588 17.23 -2.96 -5.14
N PRO A 589 18.01 -2.54 -4.13
CA PRO A 589 18.22 -3.35 -2.93
C PRO A 589 16.93 -3.70 -2.20
N ALA A 590 15.94 -2.79 -2.12
CA ALA A 590 14.65 -3.08 -1.52
C ALA A 590 13.85 -4.12 -2.33
N VAL A 591 13.90 -4.06 -3.66
CA VAL A 591 13.28 -5.07 -4.55
C VAL A 591 13.97 -6.42 -4.38
N HIS A 592 15.30 -6.43 -4.37
CA HIS A 592 16.12 -7.61 -4.14
C HIS A 592 15.75 -8.31 -2.82
N ASP A 593 15.74 -7.56 -1.71
CA ASP A 593 15.37 -8.09 -0.39
C ASP A 593 13.93 -8.62 -0.38
N SER A 594 13.02 -7.96 -1.09
CA SER A 594 11.63 -8.38 -1.21
C SER A 594 11.48 -9.68 -2.01
N ILE A 595 12.34 -9.92 -3.00
CA ILE A 595 12.42 -11.19 -3.71
C ILE A 595 12.98 -12.26 -2.76
N LEU A 596 14.09 -11.99 -2.06
CA LEU A 596 14.69 -12.95 -1.15
C LEU A 596 13.76 -13.35 0.00
N SER A 597 13.00 -12.39 0.57
CA SER A 597 12.04 -12.67 1.64
C SER A 597 10.78 -13.41 1.18
N GLY A 598 10.59 -13.57 -0.14
CA GLY A 598 9.35 -14.11 -0.70
C GLY A 598 8.18 -13.13 -0.62
N ALA A 599 8.43 -11.83 -0.50
CA ALA A 599 7.39 -10.81 -0.56
C ALA A 599 6.88 -10.59 -1.98
N LEU A 600 7.76 -10.69 -2.99
CA LEU A 600 7.39 -10.58 -4.40
C LEU A 600 7.34 -11.94 -5.08
N ASN A 601 6.37 -12.13 -5.97
CA ASN A 601 6.33 -13.31 -6.84
C ASN A 601 7.53 -13.32 -7.78
N LYS A 602 8.25 -14.45 -7.79
CA LYS A 602 9.55 -14.63 -8.46
C LYS A 602 9.43 -15.01 -9.92
N GLY A 603 8.27 -15.54 -10.33
CA GLY A 603 7.95 -15.66 -11.74
C GLY A 603 8.03 -14.27 -12.33
N PHE A 604 8.88 -14.10 -13.34
CA PHE A 604 8.95 -12.91 -14.19
C PHE A 604 9.98 -11.81 -13.86
N ILE A 605 11.12 -12.12 -13.20
CA ILE A 605 12.23 -11.14 -13.03
C ILE A 605 12.66 -10.54 -14.37
N GLY A 606 12.67 -11.34 -15.44
CA GLY A 606 12.96 -10.88 -16.80
C GLY A 606 12.00 -9.79 -17.25
N GLU A 607 10.70 -10.01 -17.13
CA GLU A 607 9.65 -9.06 -17.48
C GLU A 607 9.73 -7.81 -16.59
N VAL A 608 9.99 -7.96 -15.28
CA VAL A 608 10.17 -6.84 -14.35
C VAL A 608 11.31 -5.93 -14.80
N ILE A 609 12.43 -6.52 -15.25
CA ILE A 609 13.57 -5.76 -15.77
C ILE A 609 13.26 -5.15 -17.15
N ALA A 610 12.57 -5.87 -18.03
CA ALA A 610 12.15 -5.34 -19.32
C ALA A 610 11.19 -4.15 -19.18
N GLN A 611 10.24 -4.22 -18.24
CA GLN A 611 9.35 -3.11 -17.87
C GLN A 611 10.15 -1.92 -17.37
N THR A 612 11.11 -2.15 -16.47
CA THR A 612 11.99 -1.10 -15.94
C THR A 612 12.77 -0.43 -17.07
N LEU A 613 13.41 -1.22 -17.94
CA LEU A 613 14.15 -0.74 -19.10
C LEU A 613 13.28 0.11 -20.03
N PHE A 614 12.05 -0.36 -20.30
CA PHE A 614 11.10 0.36 -21.14
C PHE A 614 10.64 1.68 -20.52
N LEU A 615 10.37 1.70 -19.21
CA LEU A 615 10.03 2.94 -18.48
C LEU A 615 11.17 3.96 -18.54
N PHE A 616 12.42 3.54 -18.32
CA PHE A 616 13.59 4.42 -18.46
C PHE A 616 13.71 4.97 -19.88
N ALA A 617 13.42 4.17 -20.91
CA ALA A 617 13.42 4.63 -22.29
C ALA A 617 12.33 5.68 -22.57
N CYS A 618 11.10 5.45 -22.08
CA CYS A 618 10.00 6.41 -22.17
C CYS A 618 10.34 7.72 -21.44
N ASP A 619 10.89 7.64 -20.22
CA ASP A 619 11.27 8.80 -19.43
C ASP A 619 12.36 9.63 -20.13
N ARG A 620 13.41 8.97 -20.66
CA ARG A 620 14.50 9.64 -21.40
C ARG A 620 14.01 10.27 -22.70
N ALA A 621 13.08 9.63 -23.40
CA ALA A 621 12.43 10.22 -24.57
C ALA A 621 11.60 11.46 -24.18
N CYS A 622 10.90 11.43 -23.03
CA CYS A 622 10.21 12.61 -22.51
C CYS A 622 11.20 13.75 -22.24
N THR A 623 12.29 13.48 -21.52
CA THR A 623 13.33 14.48 -21.23
C THR A 623 13.94 15.05 -22.51
N ALA A 624 14.28 14.21 -23.49
CA ALA A 624 14.82 14.64 -24.77
C ALA A 624 13.84 15.54 -25.56
N ALA A 625 12.54 15.28 -25.44
CA ALA A 625 11.49 16.09 -26.05
C ALA A 625 11.11 17.34 -25.21
N GLY A 626 11.77 17.62 -24.10
CA GLY A 626 11.42 18.71 -23.18
C GLY A 626 10.06 18.50 -22.49
N LYS A 627 9.61 17.26 -22.37
CA LYS A 627 8.33 16.85 -21.76
C LYS A 627 8.54 16.21 -20.40
N ARG A 628 7.45 16.14 -19.63
CA ARG A 628 7.42 15.56 -18.28
C ARG A 628 7.28 14.04 -18.36
N TYR A 629 7.66 13.33 -17.30
CA TYR A 629 7.55 11.88 -17.26
C TYR A 629 6.09 11.40 -17.45
N GLY A 630 5.94 10.32 -18.21
CA GLY A 630 4.64 9.75 -18.59
C GLY A 630 3.88 10.52 -19.68
N SER A 631 4.41 11.64 -20.20
CA SER A 631 3.81 12.35 -21.32
C SER A 631 3.90 11.55 -22.63
N VAL A 632 3.06 11.91 -23.60
CA VAL A 632 3.05 11.28 -24.93
C VAL A 632 4.25 11.75 -25.76
N VAL A 633 5.05 10.79 -26.27
CA VAL A 633 6.28 10.99 -27.06
C VAL A 633 6.28 10.13 -28.34
N ASP A 634 7.15 10.43 -29.29
CA ASP A 634 7.25 9.64 -30.53
C ASP A 634 7.75 8.22 -30.22
N VAL A 635 7.16 7.21 -30.86
CA VAL A 635 7.58 5.81 -30.70
C VAL A 635 9.04 5.63 -31.10
N VAL A 636 9.49 6.28 -32.18
CA VAL A 636 10.88 6.20 -32.64
C VAL A 636 11.82 6.71 -31.57
N ASP A 637 11.50 7.83 -30.91
CA ASP A 637 12.33 8.39 -29.84
C ASP A 637 12.53 7.38 -28.69
N VAL A 638 11.46 6.69 -28.29
CA VAL A 638 11.55 5.63 -27.26
C VAL A 638 12.41 4.46 -27.73
N LEU A 639 12.21 3.99 -28.97
CA LEU A 639 13.01 2.91 -29.53
C LEU A 639 14.50 3.27 -29.61
N VAL A 640 14.83 4.52 -29.95
CA VAL A 640 16.22 5.02 -29.95
C VAL A 640 16.85 4.91 -28.57
N GLN A 641 16.11 5.23 -27.51
CA GLN A 641 16.61 5.13 -26.14
C GLN A 641 16.85 3.68 -25.69
N LEU A 642 16.12 2.71 -26.26
CA LEU A 642 16.32 1.28 -26.01
C LEU A 642 17.55 0.70 -26.71
N LEU A 643 18.06 1.34 -27.77
CA LEU A 643 19.23 0.83 -28.50
C LEU A 643 20.51 0.97 -27.66
N PRO A 644 21.50 0.08 -27.84
CA PRO A 644 22.84 0.31 -27.35
C PRO A 644 23.48 1.58 -27.89
N SER A 645 24.38 2.21 -27.12
CA SER A 645 25.04 3.45 -27.53
C SER A 645 25.80 3.32 -28.84
N ALA A 646 26.39 2.15 -29.10
CA ALA A 646 27.13 1.86 -30.35
C ALA A 646 26.23 1.56 -31.57
N SER A 647 24.93 1.35 -31.38
CA SER A 647 24.01 1.00 -32.46
C SER A 647 23.58 2.23 -33.27
N SER A 648 23.23 2.03 -34.55
CA SER A 648 22.70 3.11 -35.40
C SER A 648 21.27 3.49 -34.99
N VAL A 649 20.99 4.79 -34.91
CA VAL A 649 19.63 5.34 -34.67
C VAL A 649 18.65 4.89 -35.75
N ARG A 650 19.12 4.66 -36.99
CA ARG A 650 18.27 4.19 -38.10
C ARG A 650 17.58 2.85 -37.83
N LEU A 651 18.14 2.02 -36.94
CA LEU A 651 17.51 0.75 -36.56
C LEU A 651 16.14 0.97 -35.89
N ALA A 652 15.96 2.08 -35.16
CA ALA A 652 14.68 2.42 -34.57
C ALA A 652 13.64 2.77 -35.65
N GLU A 653 14.03 3.52 -36.68
CA GLU A 653 13.16 3.88 -37.81
C GLU A 653 12.78 2.64 -38.64
N GLU A 654 13.74 1.75 -38.88
CA GLU A 654 13.54 0.49 -39.61
C GLU A 654 12.63 -0.51 -38.85
N ALA A 655 12.59 -0.41 -37.52
CA ALA A 655 11.74 -1.23 -36.68
C ALA A 655 10.25 -0.81 -36.72
N VAL A 656 9.94 0.42 -37.13
CA VAL A 656 8.59 0.96 -37.16
C VAL A 656 7.96 0.70 -38.54
N PRO A 657 6.86 -0.06 -38.64
CA PRO A 657 6.21 -0.29 -39.93
C PRO A 657 5.61 1.01 -40.50
N PRO A 658 5.42 1.11 -41.83
CA PRO A 658 4.96 2.34 -42.47
C PRO A 658 3.67 2.95 -41.88
N GLN A 659 2.73 2.10 -41.47
CA GLN A 659 1.45 2.49 -40.88
C GLN A 659 1.58 3.08 -39.46
N MET A 660 2.72 2.88 -38.81
CA MET A 660 3.03 3.37 -37.46
C MET A 660 3.98 4.57 -37.49
N ARG A 661 4.31 5.13 -38.66
CA ARG A 661 5.18 6.31 -38.75
C ARG A 661 4.49 7.53 -38.14
N GLY A 662 5.18 8.24 -37.25
CA GLY A 662 4.62 9.34 -36.47
C GLY A 662 3.62 8.90 -35.40
N ALA A 663 3.58 7.60 -35.08
CA ALA A 663 2.85 7.10 -33.93
C ALA A 663 3.50 7.59 -32.64
N MET A 664 2.67 7.88 -31.66
CA MET A 664 3.09 8.35 -30.34
C MET A 664 2.70 7.35 -29.26
N ILE A 665 3.41 7.34 -28.14
CA ILE A 665 3.11 6.50 -26.98
C ILE A 665 3.22 7.30 -25.69
N GLY A 666 2.36 6.98 -24.72
CA GLY A 666 2.45 7.45 -23.34
C GLY A 666 2.58 6.25 -22.40
N CYS A 667 3.64 6.22 -21.60
CA CYS A 667 3.87 5.14 -20.64
C CYS A 667 4.53 5.73 -19.37
N GLY A 668 3.76 5.78 -18.28
CA GLY A 668 4.27 6.13 -16.94
C GLY A 668 4.33 4.93 -16.00
N GLN A 669 3.59 3.86 -16.28
CA GLN A 669 3.43 2.71 -15.41
C GLN A 669 3.06 1.45 -16.20
N PHE A 670 3.46 0.30 -15.69
CA PHE A 670 2.96 -1.02 -16.08
C PHE A 670 1.97 -1.54 -15.03
N VAL A 671 0.89 -2.16 -15.49
CA VAL A 671 -0.10 -2.84 -14.63
C VAL A 671 -0.22 -4.33 -14.92
N ASN A 672 -0.57 -5.12 -13.91
CA ASN A 672 -0.89 -6.54 -14.11
C ASN A 672 -2.34 -6.71 -14.55
N LEU A 673 -2.57 -7.45 -15.65
CA LEU A 673 -3.91 -7.84 -16.07
C LEU A 673 -4.28 -9.22 -15.52
N ALA A 674 -5.53 -9.34 -15.09
CA ALA A 674 -6.13 -10.61 -14.68
C ALA A 674 -6.59 -11.47 -15.85
N PHE A 675 -6.94 -10.80 -16.94
CA PHE A 675 -7.68 -11.36 -18.05
C PHE A 675 -7.08 -10.89 -19.37
N LYS A 676 -7.58 -11.51 -20.45
CA LYS A 676 -7.18 -11.17 -21.80
C LYS A 676 -7.62 -9.74 -22.15
N PRO A 677 -6.71 -8.84 -22.56
CA PRO A 677 -7.08 -7.46 -22.84
C PRO A 677 -8.06 -7.37 -24.01
N ASP A 678 -9.18 -6.68 -23.80
CA ASP A 678 -10.15 -6.34 -24.85
C ASP A 678 -10.01 -4.89 -25.30
N LEU A 679 -10.88 -4.43 -26.21
CA LEU A 679 -10.89 -3.05 -26.69
C LEU A 679 -11.07 -2.05 -25.53
N ARG A 680 -11.91 -2.36 -24.55
CA ARG A 680 -12.13 -1.52 -23.38
C ARG A 680 -10.83 -1.37 -22.57
N THR A 681 -10.14 -2.47 -22.34
CA THR A 681 -8.85 -2.50 -21.64
C THR A 681 -7.82 -1.66 -22.37
N HIS A 682 -7.76 -1.79 -23.70
CA HIS A 682 -6.86 -1.00 -24.54
C HIS A 682 -7.12 0.51 -24.42
N VAL A 683 -8.39 0.94 -24.48
CA VAL A 683 -8.79 2.34 -24.27
C VAL A 683 -8.43 2.81 -22.85
N GLN A 684 -8.68 2.00 -21.83
CA GLN A 684 -8.37 2.36 -20.44
C GLN A 684 -6.87 2.52 -20.18
N LEU A 685 -6.04 1.67 -20.80
CA LEU A 685 -4.58 1.79 -20.79
C LEU A 685 -4.16 3.10 -21.48
N ALA A 686 -4.81 3.46 -22.60
CA ALA A 686 -4.52 4.68 -23.34
C ALA A 686 -4.93 5.93 -22.55
N GLU A 687 -6.09 5.93 -21.89
CA GLU A 687 -6.54 7.02 -21.00
C GLU A 687 -5.60 7.27 -19.81
N ARG A 688 -4.84 6.24 -19.39
CA ARG A 688 -4.00 6.27 -18.18
C ARG A 688 -2.51 6.31 -18.49
N HIS A 689 -2.13 6.34 -19.77
CA HIS A 689 -0.74 6.23 -20.21
C HIS A 689 -0.02 5.03 -19.56
N CYS A 690 -0.68 3.87 -19.58
CA CYS A 690 -0.19 2.65 -18.97
C CYS A 690 0.06 1.58 -20.02
N PHE A 691 1.05 0.74 -19.74
CA PHE A 691 1.23 -0.54 -20.40
C PHE A 691 0.82 -1.64 -19.43
N CYS A 692 0.75 -2.89 -19.89
CA CYS A 692 0.48 -4.01 -19.01
C CYS A 692 1.41 -5.19 -19.23
N ALA A 693 1.61 -5.96 -18.16
CA ALA A 693 2.11 -7.32 -18.22
C ALA A 693 0.94 -8.28 -18.48
N LEU A 694 1.11 -9.16 -19.46
CA LEU A 694 0.12 -10.17 -19.83
C LEU A 694 0.23 -11.40 -18.92
N PRO A 695 -0.88 -12.13 -18.68
CA PRO A 695 -0.86 -13.38 -17.92
C PRO A 695 0.07 -14.43 -18.52
N GLU A 696 0.61 -15.29 -17.67
CA GLU A 696 1.42 -16.44 -18.07
C GLU A 696 0.71 -17.31 -19.12
N GLY A 697 1.45 -17.75 -20.15
CA GLY A 697 0.91 -18.58 -21.22
C GLY A 697 0.27 -17.80 -22.37
N PHE A 698 0.30 -16.46 -22.36
CA PHE A 698 -0.04 -15.67 -23.54
C PHE A 698 0.92 -16.00 -24.70
N PRO A 699 0.40 -16.36 -25.89
CA PRO A 699 1.27 -16.72 -26.99
C PRO A 699 1.98 -15.47 -27.54
N GLY A 700 3.30 -15.45 -27.44
CA GLY A 700 4.15 -14.55 -28.22
C GLY A 700 4.45 -13.18 -27.61
N TRP A 701 3.61 -12.65 -26.71
CA TRP A 701 3.85 -11.38 -26.01
C TRP A 701 3.78 -11.54 -24.50
N ASP A 702 4.63 -10.80 -23.81
CA ASP A 702 4.68 -10.72 -22.34
C ASP A 702 4.25 -9.33 -21.86
N LEU A 703 4.50 -8.27 -22.64
CA LEU A 703 4.03 -6.91 -22.37
C LEU A 703 3.24 -6.33 -23.56
N PHE A 704 2.27 -5.47 -23.25
CA PHE A 704 1.36 -4.87 -24.22
C PHE A 704 1.05 -3.41 -23.87
N GLY A 705 0.94 -2.55 -24.87
CA GLY A 705 0.45 -1.18 -24.66
C GLY A 705 -0.07 -0.48 -25.91
N PRO A 706 -0.86 0.59 -25.71
CA PRO A 706 -1.46 1.37 -26.79
C PRO A 706 -0.48 2.36 -27.42
N ALA A 707 -0.69 2.63 -28.70
CA ALA A 707 -0.01 3.68 -29.46
C ALA A 707 -1.04 4.54 -30.21
N PHE A 708 -0.82 5.86 -30.19
CA PHE A 708 -1.66 6.86 -30.81
C PHE A 708 -1.19 7.11 -32.25
N LEU A 709 -2.06 6.87 -33.22
CA LEU A 709 -1.73 7.15 -34.63
C LEU A 709 -1.94 8.64 -34.95
N PRO A 710 -1.27 9.18 -35.98
CA PRO A 710 -1.64 10.46 -36.56
C PRO A 710 -3.09 10.41 -37.03
N SER A 711 -3.91 11.42 -36.71
CA SER A 711 -5.16 11.58 -37.45
C SER A 711 -4.77 11.89 -38.89
N GLU A 712 -5.29 11.15 -39.87
CA GLU A 712 -5.14 11.52 -41.27
C GLU A 712 -5.71 12.93 -41.44
N SER A 713 -4.84 13.94 -41.49
CA SER A 713 -5.26 15.27 -41.91
C SER A 713 -5.73 15.13 -43.34
N CYS A 714 -7.01 15.40 -43.58
CA CYS A 714 -7.57 15.67 -44.90
C CYS A 714 -6.51 16.40 -45.73
N GLY A 715 -6.02 15.72 -46.77
CA GLY A 715 -4.82 16.14 -47.48
C GLY A 715 -4.95 17.58 -47.93
N ALA A 716 -3.88 18.34 -47.73
CA ALA A 716 -3.69 19.63 -48.36
C ALA A 716 -3.71 19.46 -49.90
N GLN A 717 -4.90 19.55 -50.50
CA GLN A 717 -5.04 19.97 -51.88
C GLN A 717 -5.48 21.44 -51.86
N GLY A 718 -4.51 22.32 -52.09
CA GLY A 718 -4.80 23.64 -52.61
C GLY A 718 -5.54 23.49 -53.94
N GLY A 719 -6.77 23.98 -53.97
CA GLY A 719 -7.61 24.02 -55.16
C GLY A 719 -8.92 24.72 -54.81
N ALA A 720 -8.97 26.03 -55.05
CA ALA A 720 -10.17 26.81 -54.92
C ALA A 720 -11.35 26.18 -55.69
N LEU A 721 -12.51 26.02 -55.03
CA LEU A 721 -13.84 26.34 -55.54
C LEU A 721 -14.88 26.00 -54.45
N GLY A 722 -15.77 26.94 -54.18
CA GLY A 722 -16.75 26.88 -53.08
C GLY A 722 -17.75 25.73 -53.23
N GLY A 723 -17.90 24.98 -52.15
CA GLY A 723 -18.99 24.04 -51.87
C GLY A 723 -19.07 23.87 -50.36
N GLU A 724 -20.29 23.86 -49.81
CA GLU A 724 -20.54 23.69 -48.38
C GLU A 724 -19.81 22.47 -47.80
N PRO A 725 -19.33 22.53 -46.55
CA PRO A 725 -18.64 21.39 -45.93
C PRO A 725 -19.64 20.24 -45.75
N GLN A 726 -19.48 19.19 -46.55
CA GLN A 726 -20.09 17.90 -46.26
C GLN A 726 -19.52 17.40 -44.93
N MET A 727 -20.42 17.02 -44.03
CA MET A 727 -20.09 16.41 -42.75
C MET A 727 -19.40 15.06 -43.03
N GLU A 728 -18.06 15.05 -43.09
CA GLU A 728 -17.29 13.81 -43.21
C GLU A 728 -17.63 12.89 -42.03
N ALA A 729 -17.87 11.62 -42.34
CA ALA A 729 -18.17 10.60 -41.34
C ALA A 729 -17.01 10.53 -40.33
N ALA A 730 -17.34 10.58 -39.04
CA ALA A 730 -16.34 10.42 -37.98
C ALA A 730 -15.55 9.12 -38.20
N PRO A 731 -14.21 9.13 -38.11
CA PRO A 731 -13.38 7.95 -38.32
C PRO A 731 -13.82 6.83 -37.38
N SER A 732 -13.81 5.59 -37.88
CA SER A 732 -14.15 4.44 -37.05
C SER A 732 -13.07 4.24 -35.97
N PRO A 733 -13.40 3.68 -34.79
CA PRO A 733 -12.41 3.49 -33.73
C PRO A 733 -11.17 2.70 -34.20
N SER A 734 -11.29 1.78 -35.16
CA SER A 734 -10.17 1.01 -35.73
C SER A 734 -9.16 1.85 -36.56
N ASP A 735 -9.51 3.07 -36.93
CA ASP A 735 -8.70 3.87 -37.86
C ASP A 735 -7.59 4.68 -37.16
N SER A 736 -7.63 4.81 -35.84
CA SER A 736 -6.86 5.84 -35.11
C SER A 736 -5.95 5.36 -33.98
N PHE A 737 -5.81 4.05 -33.76
CA PHE A 737 -4.88 3.50 -32.76
C PHE A 737 -4.09 2.28 -33.25
N GLY A 738 -2.93 2.07 -32.63
CA GLY A 738 -2.05 0.94 -32.85
C GLY A 738 -1.57 0.33 -31.53
N VAL A 739 -0.71 -0.68 -31.62
CA VAL A 739 -0.21 -1.41 -30.44
C VAL A 739 1.31 -1.57 -30.45
N VAL A 740 1.90 -1.61 -29.26
CA VAL A 740 3.28 -2.03 -29.04
C VAL A 740 3.25 -3.36 -28.28
N GLY A 741 3.77 -4.40 -28.91
CA GLY A 741 3.90 -5.73 -28.32
C GLY A 741 5.35 -6.03 -27.99
N ILE A 742 5.62 -6.46 -26.75
CA ILE A 742 6.97 -6.79 -26.29
C ILE A 742 6.97 -8.24 -25.83
N GLN A 743 7.95 -8.98 -26.30
CA GLN A 743 8.28 -10.29 -25.78
C GLN A 743 9.61 -10.25 -25.04
N VAL A 744 9.66 -10.91 -23.90
CA VAL A 744 10.78 -10.92 -22.99
C VAL A 744 11.35 -12.33 -22.88
N LYS A 745 12.67 -12.40 -22.89
CA LYS A 745 13.44 -13.59 -22.53
C LYS A 745 14.51 -13.19 -21.53
N ALA A 746 14.74 -14.07 -20.57
CA ALA A 746 15.75 -13.91 -19.55
C ALA A 746 16.56 -15.21 -19.39
N CYS A 747 16.97 -15.83 -20.50
CA CYS A 747 17.79 -17.04 -20.44
C CYS A 747 19.01 -16.91 -21.34
N PHE A 748 20.18 -17.24 -20.80
CA PHE A 748 21.43 -17.31 -21.54
C PHE A 748 21.31 -18.23 -22.78
N GLY A 749 21.66 -17.70 -23.95
CA GLY A 749 21.74 -18.49 -25.19
C GLY A 749 20.41 -18.86 -25.86
N SER A 750 19.25 -18.44 -25.34
CA SER A 750 17.98 -18.69 -26.03
C SER A 750 17.85 -17.80 -27.27
N ALA A 751 18.16 -18.36 -28.45
CA ALA A 751 17.98 -17.65 -29.71
C ALA A 751 16.48 -17.36 -29.97
N PHE A 752 16.20 -16.23 -30.63
CA PHE A 752 14.87 -15.92 -31.15
C PHE A 752 14.44 -17.01 -32.16
N SER A 753 13.69 -18.00 -31.67
CA SER A 753 13.40 -19.22 -32.42
C SER A 753 12.32 -19.03 -33.49
N LYS A 754 12.22 -19.95 -34.44
CA LYS A 754 11.17 -19.92 -35.48
C LYS A 754 9.76 -19.95 -34.87
N THR A 755 9.56 -20.77 -33.83
CA THR A 755 8.28 -20.82 -33.08
C THR A 755 7.93 -19.50 -32.41
N VAL A 756 8.94 -18.73 -31.99
CA VAL A 756 8.73 -17.40 -31.41
C VAL A 756 8.32 -16.39 -32.50
N LYS A 757 8.98 -16.42 -33.67
CA LYS A 757 8.63 -15.59 -34.82
C LYS A 757 7.16 -15.76 -35.23
N ASP A 758 6.68 -16.99 -35.24
CA ASP A 758 5.33 -17.31 -35.71
C ASP A 758 4.24 -16.84 -34.73
N LYS A 759 4.57 -16.58 -33.46
CA LYS A 759 3.60 -16.22 -32.40
C LYS A 759 3.54 -14.73 -32.08
N MET A 760 4.43 -13.92 -32.66
CA MET A 760 4.61 -12.52 -32.26
C MET A 760 3.62 -11.53 -32.88
N THR A 761 2.68 -11.98 -33.71
CA THR A 761 1.67 -11.09 -34.33
C THR A 761 0.46 -10.89 -33.40
N PRO A 762 -0.16 -9.69 -33.38
CA PRO A 762 -1.42 -9.45 -32.69
C PRO A 762 -2.50 -10.51 -32.98
N SER A 763 -2.68 -10.92 -34.24
CA SER A 763 -3.64 -11.97 -34.63
C SER A 763 -3.42 -13.32 -33.94
N THR A 764 -2.18 -13.62 -33.57
CA THR A 764 -1.85 -14.87 -32.85
C THR A 764 -1.87 -14.65 -31.34
N ALA A 765 -1.28 -13.54 -30.88
CA ALA A 765 -1.14 -13.22 -29.47
C ALA A 765 -2.46 -12.87 -28.80
N LEU A 766 -3.31 -12.11 -29.50
CA LEU A 766 -4.56 -11.56 -28.99
C LEU A 766 -5.80 -12.28 -29.57
N ASN A 767 -5.64 -13.49 -30.13
CA ASN A 767 -6.76 -14.24 -30.67
C ASN A 767 -7.84 -14.50 -29.59
N GLY A 768 -9.09 -14.21 -29.95
CA GLY A 768 -10.23 -14.28 -29.04
C GLY A 768 -10.33 -13.12 -28.03
N CYS A 769 -9.47 -12.11 -28.13
CA CYS A 769 -9.54 -10.90 -27.31
C CYS A 769 -10.16 -9.70 -28.06
N PHE A 770 -9.99 -9.68 -29.39
CA PHE A 770 -10.55 -8.67 -30.30
C PHE A 770 -11.27 -9.37 -31.46
N ASP A 771 -12.11 -8.60 -32.16
CA ASP A 771 -12.71 -9.05 -33.42
C ASP A 771 -11.63 -9.40 -34.45
N THR A 772 -11.91 -10.36 -35.33
CA THR A 772 -10.95 -10.86 -36.33
C THR A 772 -10.53 -9.76 -37.31
N GLU A 773 -11.44 -8.89 -37.72
CA GLU A 773 -11.13 -7.78 -38.63
C GLU A 773 -10.19 -6.77 -37.95
N LEU A 774 -10.45 -6.45 -36.69
CA LEU A 774 -9.60 -5.56 -35.89
C LEU A 774 -8.22 -6.17 -35.63
N LEU A 775 -8.12 -7.48 -35.38
CA LEU A 775 -6.82 -8.16 -35.22
C LEU A 775 -5.97 -8.10 -36.49
N GLN A 776 -6.57 -8.29 -37.66
CA GLN A 776 -5.87 -8.17 -38.94
C GLN A 776 -5.38 -6.74 -39.18
N GLU A 777 -6.11 -5.75 -38.69
CA GLU A 777 -5.72 -4.35 -38.80
C GLU A 777 -4.61 -3.98 -37.81
N LEU A 778 -4.68 -4.46 -36.56
CA LEU A 778 -3.62 -4.33 -35.58
C LEU A 778 -2.33 -5.04 -36.02
N ASP A 779 -2.42 -6.13 -36.78
CA ASP A 779 -1.26 -6.76 -37.41
C ASP A 779 -0.49 -5.80 -38.33
N ARG A 780 -1.16 -4.82 -38.94
CA ARG A 780 -0.50 -3.78 -39.76
C ARG A 780 -0.06 -2.60 -38.91
N LYS A 781 -0.82 -2.29 -37.86
CA LYS A 781 -0.62 -1.16 -36.94
C LYS A 781 0.05 -1.61 -35.62
N SER A 782 1.18 -2.33 -35.71
CA SER A 782 1.89 -2.79 -34.52
C SER A 782 3.41 -2.72 -34.62
N VAL A 783 4.03 -2.23 -33.53
CA VAL A 783 5.47 -2.28 -33.31
C VAL A 783 5.80 -3.50 -32.46
N LEU A 784 6.77 -4.29 -32.90
CA LEU A 784 7.17 -5.53 -32.24
C LEU A 784 8.59 -5.42 -31.68
N ILE A 785 8.73 -5.75 -30.40
CA ILE A 785 10.01 -5.70 -29.70
C ILE A 785 10.28 -7.06 -29.06
N PHE A 786 11.45 -7.63 -29.33
CA PHE A 786 11.97 -8.79 -28.62
C PHE A 786 13.13 -8.35 -27.73
N MET A 787 13.00 -8.55 -26.42
CA MET A 787 14.02 -8.22 -25.43
C MET A 787 14.61 -9.49 -24.82
N ASN A 788 15.92 -9.68 -24.94
CA ASN A 788 16.66 -10.68 -24.16
C ASN A 788 17.52 -9.96 -23.11
N VAL A 789 17.00 -9.81 -21.89
CA VAL A 789 17.63 -8.99 -20.84
C VAL A 789 18.85 -9.66 -20.18
N ASP A 790 18.98 -10.98 -20.33
CA ASP A 790 20.02 -11.80 -19.68
C ASP A 790 21.27 -11.99 -20.58
N ASN A 791 21.31 -11.36 -21.75
CA ASN A 791 22.49 -11.48 -22.62
C ASN A 791 23.64 -10.59 -22.11
N VAL A 792 24.81 -11.21 -21.90
CA VAL A 792 26.04 -10.53 -21.46
C VAL A 792 26.51 -9.48 -22.47
N ARG A 793 26.35 -9.74 -23.77
CA ARG A 793 26.78 -8.81 -24.82
C ARG A 793 25.60 -7.98 -25.31
N PRO A 794 25.62 -6.66 -25.08
CA PRO A 794 24.54 -5.81 -25.56
C PRO A 794 24.57 -5.74 -27.08
N SER A 795 23.42 -5.96 -27.71
CA SER A 795 23.29 -5.86 -29.17
C SER A 795 21.88 -5.41 -29.55
N ALA A 796 21.74 -4.82 -30.73
CA ALA A 796 20.44 -4.55 -31.32
C ALA A 796 20.46 -4.76 -32.83
N GLN A 797 19.37 -5.32 -33.35
CA GLN A 797 19.18 -5.54 -34.78
C GLN A 797 17.68 -5.57 -35.12
N VAL A 798 17.34 -5.28 -36.38
CA VAL A 798 15.98 -5.49 -36.89
C VAL A 798 15.94 -6.86 -37.58
N ALA A 799 15.06 -7.72 -37.12
CA ALA A 799 14.76 -9.00 -37.76
C ALA A 799 13.43 -8.92 -38.51
N THR A 800 13.26 -9.76 -39.53
CA THR A 800 12.00 -9.85 -40.27
C THR A 800 11.24 -11.12 -39.89
N LEU A 801 9.94 -10.98 -39.58
CA LEU A 801 9.02 -12.09 -39.42
C LEU A 801 8.74 -12.78 -40.77
N PRO A 802 8.21 -14.02 -40.77
CA PRO A 802 7.84 -14.72 -42.01
C PRO A 802 6.86 -13.95 -42.90
N ASN A 803 6.05 -13.07 -42.31
CA ASN A 803 5.10 -12.20 -43.02
C ASN A 803 5.71 -10.86 -43.49
N GLY A 804 7.04 -10.70 -43.41
CA GLY A 804 7.74 -9.50 -43.88
C GLY A 804 7.80 -8.34 -42.87
N ARG A 805 7.23 -8.48 -41.67
CA ARG A 805 7.21 -7.39 -40.68
C ARG A 805 8.52 -7.25 -39.91
N PRO A 806 8.95 -6.02 -39.59
CA PRO A 806 10.12 -5.79 -38.75
C PRO A 806 9.84 -6.12 -37.27
N VAL A 807 10.86 -6.62 -36.59
CA VAL A 807 10.90 -6.83 -35.14
C VAL A 807 12.22 -6.26 -34.64
N LEU A 808 12.15 -5.33 -33.69
CA LEU A 808 13.34 -4.83 -33.02
C LEU A 808 13.81 -5.86 -32.00
N ARG A 809 14.99 -6.44 -32.20
CA ARG A 809 15.65 -7.32 -31.24
C ARG A 809 16.65 -6.50 -30.43
N ILE A 810 16.49 -6.51 -29.11
CA ILE A 810 17.40 -5.90 -28.14
C ILE A 810 17.92 -7.00 -27.24
N GLU A 811 19.23 -7.02 -27.02
CA GLU A 811 19.89 -7.96 -26.15
C GLU A 811 20.73 -7.24 -25.10
N GLY A 812 20.71 -7.77 -23.88
CA GLY A 812 21.41 -7.23 -22.72
C GLY A 812 20.85 -5.91 -22.21
N LEU A 813 21.54 -5.35 -21.20
CA LEU A 813 21.16 -4.10 -20.54
C LEU A 813 21.96 -2.87 -21.03
N GLY A 814 22.59 -2.96 -22.22
CA GLY A 814 23.45 -1.90 -22.74
C GLY A 814 22.74 -0.71 -23.39
N SER A 815 21.44 -0.55 -23.16
CA SER A 815 20.60 0.51 -23.73
C SER A 815 21.03 1.90 -23.26
N ARG A 816 20.89 2.90 -24.16
CA ARG A 816 21.24 4.31 -23.90
C ARG A 816 20.48 4.93 -22.75
N CYS A 817 19.27 4.44 -22.47
CA CYS A 817 18.43 4.98 -21.40
C CYS A 817 18.94 4.69 -19.98
N LEU A 818 19.82 3.69 -19.80
CA LEU A 818 20.30 3.25 -18.50
C LEU A 818 21.67 3.85 -18.16
N PRO A 819 21.76 4.64 -17.08
CA PRO A 819 23.02 4.94 -16.41
C PRO A 819 23.78 3.67 -16.00
N ASP A 820 25.11 3.76 -15.87
CA ASP A 820 25.96 2.60 -15.58
C ASP A 820 25.65 1.98 -14.20
N ASN A 821 25.45 2.80 -13.16
CA ASN A 821 25.04 2.35 -11.82
C ASN A 821 23.67 1.63 -11.83
N VAL A 822 22.69 2.16 -12.56
CA VAL A 822 21.37 1.53 -12.71
C VAL A 822 21.50 0.20 -13.44
N ARG A 823 22.31 0.14 -14.49
CA ARG A 823 22.58 -1.09 -15.24
C ARG A 823 23.19 -2.17 -14.35
N ASP A 824 24.18 -1.80 -13.53
CA ASP A 824 24.85 -2.72 -12.62
C ASP A 824 23.90 -3.21 -11.51
N ALA A 825 23.07 -2.33 -10.96
CA ALA A 825 22.04 -2.73 -9.99
C ALA A 825 21.04 -3.72 -10.60
N LEU A 826 20.59 -3.52 -11.84
CA LEU A 826 19.67 -4.46 -12.52
C LEU A 826 20.32 -5.83 -12.80
N ARG A 827 21.63 -5.88 -13.04
CA ARG A 827 22.36 -7.16 -13.18
C ARG A 827 22.30 -7.99 -11.90
N VAL A 828 22.40 -7.35 -10.74
CA VAL A 828 22.27 -8.05 -9.44
C VAL A 828 20.94 -8.79 -9.35
N LEU A 829 19.84 -8.20 -9.82
CA LEU A 829 18.53 -8.87 -9.83
C LEU A 829 18.48 -10.09 -10.77
N LEU A 830 19.15 -10.03 -11.93
CA LEU A 830 19.27 -11.18 -12.84
C LEU A 830 20.08 -12.31 -12.20
N ASP A 831 21.21 -12.00 -11.58
CA ASP A 831 22.09 -12.99 -10.95
C ASP A 831 21.38 -13.72 -9.78
N CYS A 832 20.50 -13.03 -9.07
CA CYS A 832 19.72 -13.62 -7.98
C CYS A 832 18.76 -14.72 -8.42
N ARG A 833 18.31 -14.69 -9.69
CA ARG A 833 17.50 -15.76 -10.27
C ARG A 833 18.26 -17.09 -10.28
N LEU A 834 19.54 -17.06 -10.64
CA LEU A 834 20.38 -18.26 -10.77
C LEU A 834 20.63 -18.95 -9.42
N ASN A 835 20.89 -18.17 -8.37
CA ASN A 835 21.14 -18.71 -7.03
C ASN A 835 19.87 -19.27 -6.38
N TYR A 836 18.72 -18.65 -6.63
CA TYR A 836 17.46 -19.07 -6.01
C TYR A 836 16.77 -20.25 -6.73
N GLU A 837 16.82 -20.35 -8.07
CA GLU A 837 16.37 -21.56 -8.79
C GLU A 837 17.16 -22.80 -8.31
N THR A 838 18.45 -22.62 -8.02
CA THR A 838 19.31 -23.67 -7.43
C THR A 838 18.88 -24.03 -6.01
N PHE A 839 18.50 -23.04 -5.19
CA PHE A 839 17.98 -23.24 -3.82
C PHE A 839 16.60 -23.91 -3.80
N LEU A 840 15.67 -23.48 -4.67
CA LEU A 840 14.34 -24.11 -4.79
C LEU A 840 14.43 -25.54 -5.26
N ARG A 841 15.29 -25.85 -6.25
CA ARG A 841 15.50 -27.23 -6.68
C ARG A 841 15.96 -28.12 -5.52
N GLY A 842 16.85 -27.61 -4.66
CA GLY A 842 17.24 -28.32 -3.42
C GLY A 842 16.09 -28.49 -2.41
N LYS A 843 15.22 -27.48 -2.26
CA LYS A 843 14.04 -27.54 -1.39
C LYS A 843 12.94 -28.47 -1.93
N GLU A 844 12.71 -28.48 -3.24
CA GLU A 844 11.76 -29.35 -3.93
C GLU A 844 12.24 -30.80 -3.90
N GLU A 845 13.54 -31.05 -4.10
CA GLU A 845 14.17 -32.37 -3.90
C GLU A 845 14.05 -32.85 -2.45
N GLU A 846 14.26 -31.97 -1.45
CA GLU A 846 14.01 -32.27 -0.03
C GLU A 846 12.52 -32.53 0.26
N GLN A 847 11.62 -31.78 -0.38
CA GLN A 847 10.18 -31.86 -0.14
C GLN A 847 9.56 -33.09 -0.82
N GLU A 848 10.01 -33.46 -2.02
CA GLU A 848 9.69 -34.73 -2.69
C GLU A 848 10.24 -35.92 -1.91
N ALA A 849 11.43 -35.79 -1.30
CA ALA A 849 11.97 -36.81 -0.40
C ALA A 849 11.17 -36.97 0.91
N LEU A 850 10.37 -35.95 1.28
CA LEU A 850 9.55 -35.92 2.49
C LEU A 850 8.05 -36.20 2.25
N GLN A 851 7.58 -36.36 1.00
CA GLN A 851 6.17 -36.67 0.75
C GLN A 851 5.87 -38.18 0.95
N PRO A 852 4.89 -38.56 1.80
CA PRO A 852 4.38 -39.93 1.83
C PRO A 852 3.52 -40.21 0.58
N SER A 853 3.56 -41.45 0.09
CA SER A 853 2.90 -41.86 -1.16
C SER A 853 1.40 -41.51 -1.22
N ALA A 854 1.06 -40.56 -2.10
CA ALA A 854 -0.13 -40.35 -2.94
C ALA A 854 -1.56 -40.75 -2.49
N ALA A 855 -1.84 -41.08 -1.23
CA ALA A 855 -3.15 -41.62 -0.83
C ALA A 855 -3.97 -40.77 0.17
N CYS A 856 -3.56 -39.56 0.53
CA CYS A 856 -4.33 -38.75 1.50
C CYS A 856 -4.57 -37.30 1.03
N ASP A 857 -5.86 -37.00 0.83
CA ASP A 857 -6.55 -35.73 0.98
C ASP A 857 -5.97 -34.43 0.38
N ARG A 858 -6.51 -34.08 -0.80
CA ARG A 858 -6.53 -32.69 -1.30
C ARG A 858 -7.45 -31.84 -0.43
N GLY A 859 -6.87 -31.03 0.44
CA GLY A 859 -7.55 -29.94 1.16
C GLY A 859 -8.11 -28.85 0.22
N PRO A 860 -8.92 -27.90 0.73
CA PRO A 860 -9.81 -27.06 -0.06
C PRO A 860 -9.15 -25.83 -0.73
N TYR A 861 -7.82 -25.77 -0.83
CA TYR A 861 -7.10 -24.60 -1.32
C TYR A 861 -6.50 -24.87 -2.71
N ASN A 862 -7.26 -24.55 -3.75
CA ASN A 862 -6.78 -24.53 -5.12
C ASN A 862 -6.31 -23.11 -5.47
N GLU A 863 -5.02 -22.94 -5.76
CA GLU A 863 -4.37 -21.71 -6.22
C GLU A 863 -5.08 -21.07 -7.44
N GLU A 864 -5.70 -21.91 -8.27
CA GLU A 864 -6.51 -21.54 -9.43
C GLU A 864 -7.78 -20.75 -9.03
N THR A 865 -8.32 -21.00 -7.84
CA THR A 865 -9.48 -20.26 -7.29
C THR A 865 -9.08 -18.85 -6.84
N ILE A 866 -7.85 -18.68 -6.35
CA ILE A 866 -7.28 -17.37 -5.99
C ILE A 866 -6.99 -16.56 -7.26
N ARG A 867 -6.48 -17.21 -8.32
CA ARG A 867 -6.29 -16.56 -9.63
C ARG A 867 -7.61 -16.11 -10.27
N SER A 868 -8.72 -16.80 -10.00
CA SER A 868 -10.07 -16.43 -10.48
C SER A 868 -10.73 -15.27 -9.72
N ALA A 869 -10.16 -14.82 -8.59
CA ALA A 869 -10.73 -13.78 -7.72
C ALA A 869 -10.18 -12.37 -8.00
N TRP A 870 -9.48 -12.16 -9.11
CA TRP A 870 -8.83 -10.89 -9.44
C TRP A 870 -9.85 -9.79 -9.84
N PRO A 871 -9.74 -8.54 -9.33
CA PRO A 871 -10.75 -7.52 -9.54
C PRO A 871 -10.34 -6.57 -10.65
N PHE A 872 -10.69 -6.92 -11.88
CA PHE A 872 -11.13 -5.91 -12.84
C PHE A 872 -12.53 -6.34 -13.30
N VAL A 873 -13.52 -5.59 -12.82
CA VAL A 873 -14.95 -5.67 -13.12
C VAL A 873 -15.69 -6.90 -12.58
N VAL A 874 -16.59 -6.62 -11.61
CA VAL A 874 -17.79 -7.42 -11.34
C VAL A 874 -18.54 -7.58 -12.66
N PRO A 875 -18.63 -8.78 -13.26
CA PRO A 875 -19.59 -8.95 -14.34
C PRO A 875 -20.98 -8.72 -13.74
N ALA A 876 -21.78 -7.87 -14.38
CA ALA A 876 -23.21 -7.71 -14.05
C ALA A 876 -23.94 -9.07 -14.07
N HIS A 877 -23.35 -10.09 -14.70
CA HIS A 877 -23.67 -11.49 -14.53
C HIS A 877 -22.56 -12.23 -13.79
N ARG A 878 -22.74 -12.47 -12.49
CA ARG A 878 -21.94 -13.43 -11.73
C ARG A 878 -21.90 -14.76 -12.50
N ASP A 879 -20.73 -15.18 -12.98
CA ASP A 879 -20.59 -16.51 -13.57
C ASP A 879 -20.60 -17.57 -12.48
N TYR A 880 -21.82 -17.95 -12.10
CA TYR A 880 -22.05 -19.03 -11.15
C TYR A 880 -21.53 -20.39 -11.66
N GLY A 881 -21.26 -20.53 -12.96
CA GLY A 881 -20.83 -21.77 -13.60
C GLY A 881 -19.50 -22.31 -13.06
N SER A 882 -18.61 -21.43 -12.60
CA SER A 882 -17.31 -21.77 -12.01
C SER A 882 -17.42 -22.25 -10.54
N LEU A 883 -18.52 -21.94 -9.85
CA LEU A 883 -18.62 -22.22 -8.42
C LEU A 883 -18.80 -23.71 -8.09
N PRO A 884 -18.23 -24.20 -6.98
CA PRO A 884 -18.47 -25.55 -6.50
C PRO A 884 -19.93 -25.74 -6.07
N LEU A 885 -20.46 -26.96 -6.22
CA LEU A 885 -21.87 -27.29 -5.95
C LEU A 885 -22.34 -26.86 -4.55
N ARG A 886 -21.46 -26.94 -3.55
CA ARG A 886 -21.74 -26.51 -2.17
C ARG A 886 -22.00 -25.00 -2.07
N ALA A 887 -21.27 -24.18 -2.83
CA ALA A 887 -21.47 -22.73 -2.87
C ALA A 887 -22.79 -22.39 -3.57
N LEU A 888 -23.14 -23.08 -4.65
CA LEU A 888 -24.40 -22.89 -5.36
C LEU A 888 -25.62 -23.25 -4.50
N ARG A 889 -25.54 -24.34 -3.71
CA ARG A 889 -26.58 -24.71 -2.74
C ARG A 889 -26.78 -23.64 -1.66
N ARG A 890 -25.68 -23.00 -1.22
CA ARG A 890 -25.72 -21.89 -0.26
C ARG A 890 -26.38 -20.65 -0.88
N ILE A 891 -25.95 -20.26 -2.08
CA ILE A 891 -26.53 -19.12 -2.81
C ILE A 891 -28.02 -19.33 -3.08
N ALA A 892 -28.44 -20.53 -3.50
CA ALA A 892 -29.86 -20.83 -3.73
C ALA A 892 -30.70 -20.70 -2.45
N ARG A 893 -30.15 -21.09 -1.29
CA ARG A 893 -30.79 -20.88 0.01
C ARG A 893 -30.87 -19.41 0.39
N ASP A 894 -29.78 -18.67 0.17
CA ASP A 894 -29.71 -17.24 0.47
C ASP A 894 -30.64 -16.42 -0.45
N CYS A 895 -30.92 -16.91 -1.66
CA CYS A 895 -31.92 -16.35 -2.60
C CYS A 895 -33.37 -16.83 -2.36
N GLY A 896 -33.63 -17.64 -1.32
CA GLY A 896 -34.99 -18.08 -0.98
C GLY A 896 -35.64 -19.06 -1.98
N ILE A 897 -34.84 -19.76 -2.81
CA ILE A 897 -35.33 -20.71 -3.82
C ILE A 897 -35.85 -21.96 -3.11
N SER A 898 -37.11 -22.34 -3.30
CA SER A 898 -37.70 -23.52 -2.65
C SER A 898 -37.26 -24.84 -3.31
N GLY A 899 -36.96 -25.85 -2.49
CA GLY A 899 -36.64 -27.21 -2.96
C GLY A 899 -35.58 -27.92 -2.10
N ASP A 900 -35.43 -29.23 -2.31
CA ASP A 900 -34.38 -30.02 -1.67
C ASP A 900 -33.04 -29.87 -2.42
N TYR A 901 -32.17 -29.01 -1.90
CA TYR A 901 -30.88 -28.71 -2.50
C TYR A 901 -29.92 -29.91 -2.55
N SER A 902 -30.17 -30.96 -1.75
CA SER A 902 -29.30 -32.15 -1.69
C SER A 902 -29.38 -33.01 -2.96
N VAL A 903 -30.52 -32.97 -3.65
CA VAL A 903 -30.80 -33.69 -4.90
C VAL A 903 -30.69 -32.81 -6.16
N MET A 904 -30.60 -31.49 -6.01
CA MET A 904 -30.43 -30.59 -7.16
C MET A 904 -29.03 -30.68 -7.76
N THR A 905 -28.97 -30.85 -9.08
CA THR A 905 -27.73 -30.84 -9.85
C THR A 905 -27.18 -29.42 -9.99
N LYS A 906 -25.89 -29.30 -10.35
CA LYS A 906 -25.24 -28.01 -10.60
C LYS A 906 -26.01 -27.17 -11.62
N ALA A 907 -26.44 -27.77 -12.73
CA ALA A 907 -27.20 -27.10 -13.77
C ALA A 907 -28.56 -26.58 -13.26
N THR A 908 -29.28 -27.39 -12.48
CA THR A 908 -30.58 -27.00 -11.92
C THR A 908 -30.48 -25.84 -10.95
N LEU A 909 -29.44 -25.83 -10.09
CA LEU A 909 -29.18 -24.72 -9.16
C LEU A 909 -28.80 -23.44 -9.89
N LEU A 910 -27.95 -23.53 -10.91
CA LEU A 910 -27.55 -22.39 -11.73
C LEU A 910 -28.76 -21.73 -12.40
N ASP A 911 -29.63 -22.55 -12.98
CA ASP A 911 -30.80 -22.06 -13.68
C ASP A 911 -31.83 -21.43 -12.72
N ALA A 912 -32.03 -22.02 -11.54
CA ALA A 912 -32.88 -21.45 -10.51
C ALA A 912 -32.33 -20.12 -9.95
N ILE A 913 -31.01 -20.04 -9.71
CA ILE A 913 -30.34 -18.81 -9.24
C ILE A 913 -30.44 -17.70 -10.30
N ARG A 914 -30.27 -18.04 -11.59
CA ARG A 914 -30.43 -17.07 -12.69
C ARG A 914 -31.87 -16.56 -12.77
N ARG A 915 -32.87 -17.44 -12.66
CA ARG A 915 -34.29 -17.06 -12.66
C ARG A 915 -34.68 -16.18 -11.48
N ALA A 916 -34.14 -16.45 -10.29
CA ALA A 916 -34.40 -15.63 -9.10
C ALA A 916 -33.75 -14.23 -9.15
N GLN A 917 -32.83 -13.99 -10.08
CA GLN A 917 -32.07 -12.73 -10.20
C GLN A 917 -32.48 -11.87 -11.40
N GLN A 918 -33.39 -12.35 -12.26
CA GLN A 918 -33.97 -11.49 -13.29
C GLN A 918 -34.99 -10.55 -12.63
N PRO A 919 -34.93 -9.22 -12.87
CA PRO A 919 -35.93 -8.29 -12.37
C PRO A 919 -37.29 -8.62 -12.99
N SER A 920 -38.32 -8.70 -12.14
CA SER A 920 -39.73 -8.77 -12.54
C SER A 920 -40.25 -7.42 -13.01
#